data_AF-A0AAV5GIH6-F1
#
_entry.id   AF-A0AAV5GIH6-F1
#
_cell.length_a   1.000
_cell.length_b   1.000
_cell.length_c   1.000
_cell.angle_alpha   90.00
_cell.angle_beta   90.00
_cell.angle_gamma   90.00
#
_symmetry.space_group_name_H-M   'P 1'
#
loop_
_entity.id
_entity.type
_entity.pdbx_description
1 polymer ?
#
loop_
_entity_poly.entity_id
_entity_poly.type
_entity_poly.pdbx_seq_one_letter_code
_entity_poly.pdbx_strand_id
1 'polypeptide(L)'
;MPKPAVDYSLYYVTGRELLPSPPPPSYTGPADAYYLHHLEEALRGGVTVVQIREKDVDGGEFYEVARRSKEVCDRYGVPLFINDRLDIACLLKAHLHVGQSDLPARLARQLLGPDALLGVSVNTAEEMQIVLDEGVADYVGIGPCFGTQTKKNLNPIMGPRGVRAILEVLGESDVKAVVIGGITPSSIPNVLAQTPAPLPSGGYRALDGLAVVSTIAAAQDPAAASRELRRLFDTRVIYASRHTGVDVGLTELQAVKDAADMLGLLREGGSKPLVHHITNQVVMNDCANLTLAFGASPIMSASPDEAPHLSQLISCLLLNLGTITDAQISAQKIAGEAANRNDKPVVFDPVGVGATEYRKKSASGLLNACHVSIIKGNAGEIGALAGLSEVQSRGVDSVGKGFKDPATVVKTLAAREKLVVAMSGETDYVSDGRITFAIENGSHWQESITGSGCMASSLVAINVAAEVAAARSDVQGPNTFRAALIDECFRLKPEDIVQRAPTSIMSFSSDDSSPTSSLPSSPSTSATSAPALPGASEYRAPLSGEAPEPSIDGTSVGGGEGGIRAASADDVGEAEKKLALSLKSQANAHFTQSRYREALDLYTASLNKDPFSAVVWSNRAAVRLKLEEHGLAIADATRAIELDARAVKAYYRRAIANLAILKPKAAIVDLKKVISLEPNNAAAKTQLDATQKLVRRLAFEAAIAGKEEEPMSATIQKQLDDGTAPIPSDYDGPRLDKDERPTAQFVDDMISHFKDGKLLPKRIAWQILLGAYEILKEEESMVDVSIPEGQTVDVIGDVHGQFYDFMHLLSLTGKPSATHSLVFNGDLVDRGSWSVEILLTVFAFKWLYPGNVFINRGNHETSDMNRVYGYEGEATKKYGAQMFKLSEEVFTALPLSALITASQPPRVDASPNPPNPTLYKGAKRFFVVHGGLFSNDDVTLDDVRGIPRMTLKQPGQEGLMCEMLWTDPQTEDGRGPSKRGVGLGFGPDITRRWTEKNEVTAVIRAHEVRQGGYSVEHGGLLITVFSAPNYVDQVGNLAAFARIDDSGEIKFTTFEAQPHPSHIRPMMYAGSMGMGMM
;
A
#
# COMPACT_ATOMS: atom_id res chain seq x y z
N MET A 1 -34.16 -3.76 34.93
CA MET A 1 -34.18 -5.24 35.14
C MET A 1 -32.75 -5.75 34.91
N PRO A 2 -32.34 -6.97 35.29
CA PRO A 2 -31.06 -7.49 34.79
C PRO A 2 -31.10 -7.50 33.25
N LYS A 3 -30.00 -7.11 32.61
CA LYS A 3 -29.88 -7.11 31.15
C LYS A 3 -30.13 -8.53 30.62
N PRO A 4 -30.80 -8.70 29.46
CA PRO A 4 -31.06 -10.03 28.92
C PRO A 4 -29.73 -10.73 28.63
N ALA A 5 -29.65 -12.03 28.98
CA ALA A 5 -28.51 -12.84 28.59
C ALA A 5 -28.56 -13.04 27.07
N VAL A 6 -27.51 -12.60 26.37
CA VAL A 6 -27.43 -12.68 24.90
C VAL A 6 -26.40 -13.73 24.50
N ASP A 7 -26.82 -14.63 23.61
CA ASP A 7 -25.92 -15.55 22.90
C ASP A 7 -25.30 -14.82 21.70
N TYR A 8 -24.03 -14.47 21.79
CA TYR A 8 -23.30 -13.78 20.70
C TYR A 8 -22.72 -14.74 19.65
N SER A 9 -22.94 -16.06 19.77
CA SER A 9 -22.26 -17.10 18.97
C SER A 9 -22.22 -16.81 17.47
N LEU A 10 -23.36 -16.43 16.88
CA LEU A 10 -23.44 -16.04 15.47
C LEU A 10 -24.15 -14.70 15.32
N TYR A 11 -23.35 -13.67 15.06
CA TYR A 11 -23.80 -12.30 14.91
C TYR A 11 -23.88 -11.93 13.42
N TYR A 12 -25.10 -11.81 12.90
CA TYR A 12 -25.34 -11.35 11.54
C TYR A 12 -25.43 -9.83 11.47
N VAL A 13 -24.52 -9.19 10.74
CA VAL A 13 -24.61 -7.78 10.37
C VAL A 13 -25.17 -7.69 8.96
N THR A 14 -26.27 -6.97 8.76
CA THR A 14 -26.94 -6.90 7.45
C THR A 14 -26.11 -6.16 6.41
N GLY A 15 -26.32 -6.52 5.14
CA GLY A 15 -25.84 -5.79 3.97
C GLY A 15 -26.82 -6.02 2.82
N ARG A 16 -27.90 -5.23 2.76
CA ARG A 16 -28.97 -5.37 1.76
C ARG A 16 -28.44 -5.24 0.34
N GLU A 17 -27.39 -4.45 0.15
CA GLU A 17 -26.68 -4.27 -1.11
C GLU A 17 -25.99 -5.54 -1.62
N LEU A 18 -25.78 -6.54 -0.75
CA LEU A 18 -25.13 -7.81 -1.07
C LEU A 18 -26.13 -8.95 -1.33
N LEU A 19 -27.43 -8.70 -1.19
CA LEU A 19 -28.44 -9.73 -1.41
C LEU A 19 -28.41 -10.22 -2.87
N PRO A 20 -28.65 -11.51 -3.12
CA PRO A 20 -28.82 -12.02 -4.48
C PRO A 20 -29.87 -11.21 -5.26
N SER A 21 -29.45 -10.67 -6.41
CA SER A 21 -30.31 -9.93 -7.34
C SER A 21 -30.14 -10.47 -8.76
N PRO A 22 -31.19 -11.05 -9.38
CA PRO A 22 -32.52 -11.28 -8.80
C PRO A 22 -32.50 -12.30 -7.63
N PRO A 23 -33.56 -12.36 -6.80
CA PRO A 23 -33.71 -13.41 -5.79
C PRO A 23 -33.54 -14.81 -6.39
N PRO A 24 -33.07 -15.80 -5.59
CA PRO A 24 -32.87 -17.15 -6.04
C PRO A 24 -34.17 -17.76 -6.58
N PRO A 25 -34.11 -18.66 -7.57
CA PRO A 25 -35.29 -19.30 -8.15
C PRO A 25 -36.18 -20.05 -7.14
N SER A 26 -35.63 -20.43 -5.98
CA SER A 26 -36.37 -21.05 -4.88
C SER A 26 -37.34 -20.10 -4.17
N TYR A 27 -37.17 -18.78 -4.31
CA TYR A 27 -38.05 -17.77 -3.73
C TYR A 27 -39.14 -17.34 -4.71
N THR A 28 -40.40 -17.56 -4.35
CA THR A 28 -41.57 -17.27 -5.19
C THR A 28 -42.36 -16.03 -4.75
N GLY A 29 -41.83 -15.25 -3.80
CA GLY A 29 -42.50 -14.05 -3.28
C GLY A 29 -42.14 -12.76 -4.03
N PRO A 30 -42.72 -11.62 -3.63
CA PRO A 30 -42.37 -10.30 -4.17
C PRO A 30 -40.90 -9.95 -3.90
N ALA A 31 -40.22 -9.32 -4.88
CA ALA A 31 -38.80 -8.99 -4.78
C ALA A 31 -38.48 -8.00 -3.64
N ASP A 32 -39.39 -7.05 -3.36
CA ASP A 32 -39.30 -6.08 -2.27
C ASP A 32 -39.47 -6.71 -0.87
N ALA A 33 -40.01 -7.93 -0.80
CA ALA A 33 -40.12 -8.71 0.43
C ALA A 33 -38.95 -9.69 0.64
N TYR A 34 -38.07 -9.86 -0.36
CA TYR A 34 -37.02 -10.88 -0.33
C TYR A 34 -36.04 -10.72 0.84
N TYR A 35 -35.68 -9.47 1.18
CA TYR A 35 -34.78 -9.19 2.31
C TYR A 35 -35.29 -9.79 3.63
N LEU A 36 -36.58 -9.62 3.95
CA LEU A 36 -37.14 -10.13 5.20
C LEU A 36 -37.21 -11.66 5.20
N HIS A 37 -37.51 -12.26 4.05
CA HIS A 37 -37.44 -13.71 3.89
C HIS A 37 -36.02 -14.22 4.11
N HIS A 38 -35.03 -13.58 3.48
CA HIS A 38 -33.61 -13.92 3.63
C HIS A 38 -33.13 -13.80 5.08
N LEU A 39 -33.50 -12.73 5.77
CA LEU A 39 -33.26 -12.55 7.21
C LEU A 39 -33.90 -13.67 8.04
N GLU A 40 -35.16 -14.02 7.75
CA GLU A 40 -35.87 -15.08 8.46
C GLU A 40 -35.21 -16.46 8.25
N GLU A 41 -34.77 -16.77 7.04
CA GLU A 41 -34.00 -17.99 6.75
C GLU A 41 -32.65 -18.01 7.49
N ALA A 42 -31.95 -16.87 7.57
CA ALA A 42 -30.72 -16.77 8.35
C ALA A 42 -30.96 -17.07 9.85
N LEU A 43 -32.06 -16.55 10.42
CA LEU A 43 -32.48 -16.84 11.81
C LEU A 43 -32.79 -18.33 12.01
N ARG A 44 -33.53 -18.96 11.09
CA ARG A 44 -33.76 -20.42 11.10
C ARG A 44 -32.46 -21.23 11.01
N GLY A 45 -31.44 -20.67 10.40
CA GLY A 45 -30.11 -21.25 10.30
C GLY A 45 -29.26 -21.15 11.58
N GLY A 46 -29.71 -20.42 12.61
CA GLY A 46 -29.03 -20.33 13.90
C GLY A 46 -28.28 -19.02 14.17
N VAL A 47 -28.63 -17.94 13.48
CA VAL A 47 -28.22 -16.57 13.85
C VAL A 47 -28.80 -16.21 15.22
N THR A 48 -27.98 -15.68 16.11
CA THR A 48 -28.35 -15.37 17.50
C THR A 48 -28.32 -13.89 17.85
N VAL A 49 -27.72 -13.05 16.99
CA VAL A 49 -27.78 -11.59 17.08
C VAL A 49 -27.89 -11.02 15.67
N VAL A 50 -28.72 -9.99 15.50
CA VAL A 50 -28.84 -9.25 14.23
C VAL A 50 -28.47 -7.79 14.44
N GLN A 51 -27.65 -7.21 13.55
CA GLN A 51 -27.38 -5.77 13.49
C GLN A 51 -27.81 -5.23 12.14
N ILE A 52 -28.72 -4.28 12.15
CA ILE A 52 -29.15 -3.58 10.94
C ILE A 52 -28.15 -2.46 10.65
N ARG A 53 -27.56 -2.53 9.46
CA ARG A 53 -26.56 -1.58 8.99
C ARG A 53 -26.96 -1.05 7.62
N GLU A 54 -27.59 0.13 7.63
CA GLU A 54 -27.88 0.91 6.43
C GLU A 54 -27.04 2.18 6.46
N LYS A 55 -26.26 2.44 5.41
CA LYS A 55 -25.36 3.62 5.34
C LYS A 55 -25.83 4.70 4.38
N ASP A 56 -26.50 4.28 3.30
CA ASP A 56 -26.75 5.12 2.15
C ASP A 56 -28.25 5.38 1.91
N VAL A 57 -29.12 4.97 2.85
CA VAL A 57 -30.58 5.17 2.80
C VAL A 57 -31.00 6.33 3.72
N ASP A 58 -32.16 6.92 3.44
CA ASP A 58 -32.70 7.99 4.29
C ASP A 58 -33.15 7.46 5.67
N GLY A 59 -33.27 8.36 6.64
CA GLY A 59 -33.63 7.98 8.01
C GLY A 59 -35.02 7.35 8.15
N GLY A 60 -35.97 7.70 7.28
CA GLY A 60 -37.31 7.13 7.24
C GLY A 60 -37.29 5.70 6.69
N GLU A 61 -36.58 5.48 5.57
CA GLU A 61 -36.38 4.13 5.02
C GLU A 61 -35.65 3.23 6.04
N PHE A 62 -34.56 3.70 6.66
CA PHE A 62 -33.86 2.92 7.68
C PHE A 62 -34.80 2.58 8.84
N TYR A 63 -35.58 3.54 9.33
CA TYR A 63 -36.56 3.26 10.38
C TYR A 63 -37.54 2.15 9.99
N GLU A 64 -38.11 2.17 8.79
CA GLU A 64 -39.05 1.14 8.34
C GLU A 64 -38.40 -0.23 8.14
N VAL A 65 -37.18 -0.28 7.58
CA VAL A 65 -36.41 -1.51 7.42
C VAL A 65 -36.08 -2.11 8.80
N ALA A 66 -35.64 -1.28 9.74
CA ALA A 66 -35.32 -1.68 11.10
C ALA A 66 -36.57 -2.15 11.87
N ARG A 67 -37.71 -1.45 11.73
CA ARG A 67 -38.98 -1.82 12.34
C ARG A 67 -39.46 -3.19 11.87
N ARG A 68 -39.48 -3.42 10.55
CA ARG A 68 -39.89 -4.71 9.96
C ARG A 68 -38.91 -5.84 10.32
N SER A 69 -37.61 -5.55 10.33
CA SER A 69 -36.59 -6.52 10.75
C SER A 69 -36.74 -6.90 12.22
N LYS A 70 -37.08 -5.93 13.07
CA LYS A 70 -37.35 -6.15 14.51
C LYS A 70 -38.54 -7.07 14.73
N GLU A 71 -39.63 -6.88 13.99
CA GLU A 71 -40.80 -7.80 14.05
C GLU A 71 -40.40 -9.24 13.71
N VAL A 72 -39.53 -9.42 12.71
CA VAL A 72 -39.00 -10.74 12.36
C VAL A 72 -38.14 -11.29 13.49
N CYS A 73 -37.17 -10.53 14.01
CA CYS A 73 -36.25 -10.98 15.06
C CYS A 73 -36.98 -11.29 16.38
N ASP A 74 -37.97 -10.48 16.77
CA ASP A 74 -38.76 -10.66 17.99
C ASP A 74 -39.53 -11.99 17.97
N ARG A 75 -40.00 -12.47 16.81
CA ARG A 75 -40.63 -13.80 16.67
C ARG A 75 -39.69 -14.96 16.99
N TYR A 76 -38.39 -14.77 16.82
CA TYR A 76 -37.35 -15.77 17.10
C TYR A 76 -36.65 -15.52 18.46
N GLY A 77 -37.04 -14.47 19.19
CA GLY A 77 -36.38 -14.08 20.44
C GLY A 77 -34.93 -13.63 20.25
N VAL A 78 -34.57 -13.16 19.06
CA VAL A 78 -33.20 -12.74 18.71
C VAL A 78 -33.06 -11.22 18.89
N PRO A 79 -32.07 -10.73 19.68
CA PRO A 79 -31.85 -9.30 19.86
C PRO A 79 -31.41 -8.61 18.58
N LEU A 80 -31.95 -7.41 18.37
CA LEU A 80 -31.65 -6.55 17.22
C LEU A 80 -30.90 -5.29 17.66
N PHE A 81 -29.74 -5.06 17.04
CA PHE A 81 -28.91 -3.88 17.18
C PHE A 81 -29.11 -2.94 15.98
N ILE A 82 -29.11 -1.64 16.24
CA ILE A 82 -29.06 -0.60 15.21
C ILE A 82 -27.62 -0.08 15.16
N ASN A 83 -27.08 0.05 13.95
CA ASN A 83 -25.76 0.63 13.74
C ASN A 83 -25.83 2.17 13.76
N ASP A 84 -25.04 2.83 14.63
CA ASP A 84 -24.78 4.30 14.69
C ASP A 84 -26.01 5.20 14.99
N ARG A 85 -27.22 4.78 14.62
CA ARG A 85 -28.46 5.55 14.74
C ARG A 85 -29.15 5.35 16.09
N LEU A 86 -28.62 6.03 17.11
CA LEU A 86 -29.18 6.07 18.47
C LEU A 86 -30.67 6.46 18.48
N ASP A 87 -31.07 7.41 17.65
CA ASP A 87 -32.44 7.88 17.53
C ASP A 87 -33.40 6.75 17.09
N ILE A 88 -33.03 5.99 16.07
CA ILE A 88 -33.80 4.82 15.60
C ILE A 88 -33.81 3.73 16.67
N ALA A 89 -32.68 3.47 17.33
CA ALA A 89 -32.59 2.50 18.43
C ALA A 89 -33.57 2.83 19.56
N CYS A 90 -33.61 4.10 19.98
CA CYS A 90 -34.53 4.60 21.01
C CYS A 90 -36.00 4.49 20.59
N LEU A 91 -36.34 4.88 19.34
CA LEU A 91 -37.71 4.81 18.83
C LEU A 91 -38.24 3.36 18.80
N LEU A 92 -37.41 2.42 18.38
CA LEU A 92 -37.76 1.01 18.26
C LEU A 92 -37.56 0.20 19.56
N LYS A 93 -37.01 0.82 20.62
CA LYS A 93 -36.54 0.12 21.82
C LYS A 93 -35.60 -1.04 21.48
N ALA A 94 -34.75 -0.83 20.48
CA ALA A 94 -33.73 -1.77 20.04
C ALA A 94 -32.40 -1.51 20.78
N HIS A 95 -31.40 -2.33 20.51
CA HIS A 95 -30.05 -2.14 21.04
C HIS A 95 -29.20 -1.30 20.07
N LEU A 96 -28.02 -0.87 20.50
CA LEU A 96 -27.17 0.05 19.72
C LEU A 96 -25.75 -0.50 19.57
N HIS A 97 -25.16 -0.36 18.39
CA HIS A 97 -23.73 -0.54 18.17
C HIS A 97 -23.13 0.77 17.63
N VAL A 98 -22.01 1.22 18.22
CA VAL A 98 -21.29 2.43 17.81
C VAL A 98 -19.84 2.13 17.44
N GLY A 99 -19.35 2.79 16.40
CA GLY A 99 -17.94 2.82 15.99
C GLY A 99 -17.12 3.89 16.70
N GLN A 100 -15.80 3.89 16.46
CA GLN A 100 -14.87 4.86 17.03
C GLN A 100 -15.07 6.31 16.53
N SER A 101 -15.66 6.47 15.33
CA SER A 101 -15.99 7.77 14.73
C SER A 101 -17.39 8.29 15.08
N ASP A 102 -18.17 7.49 15.79
CA ASP A 102 -19.60 7.69 15.98
C ASP A 102 -19.84 8.44 17.30
N LEU A 103 -21.08 8.46 17.79
CA LEU A 103 -21.39 9.04 19.09
C LEU A 103 -20.54 8.37 20.20
N PRO A 104 -19.84 9.13 21.07
CA PRO A 104 -19.05 8.56 22.15
C PRO A 104 -19.87 7.62 23.03
N ALA A 105 -19.33 6.43 23.34
CA ALA A 105 -20.05 5.35 24.00
C ALA A 105 -20.68 5.78 25.33
N ARG A 106 -19.97 6.60 26.13
CA ARG A 106 -20.49 7.18 27.37
C ARG A 106 -21.76 8.02 27.15
N LEU A 107 -21.80 8.82 26.11
CA LEU A 107 -22.97 9.65 25.78
C LEU A 107 -24.10 8.80 25.20
N ALA A 108 -23.77 7.83 24.34
CA ALA A 108 -24.73 6.86 23.83
C ALA A 108 -25.42 6.11 24.97
N ARG A 109 -24.67 5.66 25.99
CA ARG A 109 -25.21 5.01 27.19
C ARG A 109 -26.16 5.92 27.99
N GLN A 110 -25.81 7.19 28.18
CA GLN A 110 -26.66 8.13 28.91
C GLN A 110 -28.03 8.31 28.26
N LEU A 111 -28.08 8.31 26.93
CA LEU A 111 -29.31 8.54 26.16
C LEU A 111 -30.11 7.25 25.93
N LEU A 112 -29.42 6.13 25.68
CA LEU A 112 -30.04 4.82 25.45
C LEU A 112 -30.60 4.21 26.75
N GLY A 113 -30.03 4.60 27.90
CA GLY A 113 -30.40 4.11 29.22
C GLY A 113 -29.69 2.80 29.63
N PRO A 114 -29.98 2.32 30.85
CA PRO A 114 -29.26 1.19 31.44
C PRO A 114 -29.72 -0.19 30.96
N ASP A 115 -30.97 -0.32 30.49
CA ASP A 115 -31.56 -1.63 30.17
C ASP A 115 -31.21 -2.14 28.77
N ALA A 116 -30.98 -1.25 27.80
CA ALA A 116 -30.63 -1.62 26.43
C ALA A 116 -29.13 -1.94 26.29
N LEU A 117 -28.79 -2.85 25.38
CA LEU A 117 -27.40 -3.27 25.16
C LEU A 117 -26.65 -2.27 24.27
N LEU A 118 -25.38 -2.02 24.61
CA LEU A 118 -24.48 -1.15 23.85
C LEU A 118 -23.23 -1.92 23.40
N GLY A 119 -23.04 -1.99 22.09
CA GLY A 119 -21.82 -2.49 21.46
C GLY A 119 -20.87 -1.38 21.06
N VAL A 120 -19.56 -1.62 21.19
CA VAL A 120 -18.52 -0.67 20.75
C VAL A 120 -17.52 -1.38 19.83
N SER A 121 -17.19 -0.79 18.69
CA SER A 121 -16.10 -1.32 17.84
C SER A 121 -14.73 -1.05 18.48
N VAL A 122 -13.82 -2.02 18.46
CA VAL A 122 -12.45 -1.90 18.98
C VAL A 122 -11.45 -2.45 17.96
N ASN A 123 -10.39 -1.68 17.69
CA ASN A 123 -9.36 -2.00 16.71
C ASN A 123 -7.95 -2.10 17.35
N THR A 124 -7.76 -1.62 18.59
CA THR A 124 -6.47 -1.70 19.30
C THR A 124 -6.63 -2.03 20.79
N ALA A 125 -5.53 -2.43 21.42
CA ALA A 125 -5.47 -2.70 22.86
C ALA A 125 -5.77 -1.44 23.70
N GLU A 126 -5.34 -0.26 23.23
CA GLU A 126 -5.60 1.02 23.89
C GLU A 126 -7.09 1.39 23.83
N GLU A 127 -7.75 1.17 22.69
CA GLU A 127 -9.20 1.35 22.56
C GLU A 127 -9.97 0.42 23.49
N MET A 128 -9.50 -0.83 23.65
CA MET A 128 -10.09 -1.78 24.60
C MET A 128 -9.95 -1.28 26.05
N GLN A 129 -8.79 -0.76 26.42
CA GLN A 129 -8.57 -0.21 27.76
C GLN A 129 -9.52 0.97 28.04
N ILE A 130 -9.72 1.85 27.06
CA ILE A 130 -10.69 2.96 27.17
C ILE A 130 -12.11 2.43 27.40
N VAL A 131 -12.52 1.38 26.67
CA VAL A 131 -13.85 0.76 26.86
C VAL A 131 -14.02 0.22 28.28
N LEU A 132 -12.99 -0.42 28.84
CA LEU A 132 -13.00 -0.91 30.21
C LEU A 132 -13.06 0.24 31.23
N ASP A 133 -12.26 1.28 31.02
CA ASP A 133 -12.20 2.45 31.90
C ASP A 133 -13.54 3.21 31.92
N GLU A 134 -14.24 3.28 30.78
CA GLU A 134 -15.57 3.89 30.72
C GLU A 134 -16.65 3.02 31.37
N GLY A 135 -16.53 1.68 31.27
CA GLY A 135 -17.45 0.73 31.89
C GLY A 135 -18.88 0.78 31.35
N VAL A 136 -19.08 1.29 30.12
CA VAL A 136 -20.42 1.52 29.53
C VAL A 136 -20.84 0.49 28.47
N ALA A 137 -19.88 -0.25 27.89
CA ALA A 137 -20.14 -1.23 26.84
C ALA A 137 -20.58 -2.58 27.43
N ASP A 138 -21.47 -3.27 26.74
CA ASP A 138 -21.89 -4.64 27.07
C ASP A 138 -21.13 -5.69 26.27
N TYR A 139 -20.74 -5.32 25.06
CA TYR A 139 -19.84 -6.12 24.22
C TYR A 139 -18.99 -5.23 23.32
N VAL A 140 -17.93 -5.82 22.79
CA VAL A 140 -17.06 -5.20 21.80
C VAL A 140 -17.05 -5.99 20.49
N GLY A 141 -17.07 -5.26 19.38
CA GLY A 141 -16.81 -5.79 18.04
C GLY A 141 -15.33 -5.59 17.70
N ILE A 142 -14.54 -6.66 17.68
CA ILE A 142 -13.10 -6.62 17.45
C ILE A 142 -12.80 -6.86 15.98
N GLY A 143 -12.22 -5.88 15.28
CA GLY A 143 -11.86 -6.06 13.88
C GLY A 143 -11.32 -4.79 13.23
N PRO A 144 -10.97 -4.82 11.94
CA PRO A 144 -11.10 -5.97 11.05
C PRO A 144 -10.01 -7.03 11.25
N CYS A 145 -10.42 -8.29 11.48
CA CYS A 145 -9.49 -9.41 11.63
C CYS A 145 -8.74 -9.73 10.32
N PHE A 146 -9.46 -9.79 9.20
CA PHE A 146 -8.93 -9.93 7.84
C PHE A 146 -9.47 -8.84 6.92
N GLY A 147 -8.91 -8.74 5.70
CA GLY A 147 -9.41 -7.85 4.66
C GLY A 147 -10.85 -8.20 4.24
N THR A 148 -11.64 -7.20 3.86
CA THR A 148 -13.05 -7.38 3.49
C THR A 148 -13.42 -6.53 2.29
N GLN A 149 -14.30 -7.02 1.43
CA GLN A 149 -14.89 -6.22 0.35
C GLN A 149 -15.96 -5.24 0.85
N THR A 150 -16.54 -5.48 2.03
CA THR A 150 -17.63 -4.67 2.64
C THR A 150 -17.16 -3.32 3.21
N LYS A 151 -15.84 -3.12 3.35
CA LYS A 151 -15.22 -1.84 3.72
C LYS A 151 -13.98 -1.61 2.85
N LYS A 152 -14.12 -0.80 1.80
CA LYS A 152 -13.02 -0.34 0.95
C LYS A 152 -12.16 0.63 1.78
N ASN A 153 -10.87 0.36 1.98
CA ASN A 153 -9.90 1.08 2.84
C ASN A 153 -9.76 0.62 4.32
N LEU A 154 -9.77 -0.69 4.58
CA LEU A 154 -9.40 -1.20 5.90
C LEU A 154 -7.88 -1.39 6.01
N ASN A 155 -7.22 -0.44 6.68
CA ASN A 155 -5.84 -0.61 7.14
C ASN A 155 -5.66 0.08 8.51
N PRO A 156 -5.01 -0.58 9.49
CA PRO A 156 -4.36 -1.90 9.39
C PRO A 156 -5.33 -3.07 9.65
N ILE A 157 -5.16 -4.17 8.90
CA ILE A 157 -5.73 -5.48 9.21
C ILE A 157 -4.94 -6.10 10.38
N MET A 158 -5.61 -6.55 11.44
CA MET A 158 -4.93 -6.96 12.67
C MET A 158 -4.55 -8.46 12.72
N GLY A 159 -5.26 -9.32 12.00
CA GLY A 159 -5.11 -10.77 12.08
C GLY A 159 -5.55 -11.36 13.43
N PRO A 160 -5.55 -12.70 13.57
CA PRO A 160 -5.90 -13.37 14.83
C PRO A 160 -5.04 -12.95 16.02
N ARG A 161 -3.74 -12.66 15.79
CA ARG A 161 -2.82 -12.25 16.87
C ARG A 161 -3.15 -10.86 17.42
N GLY A 162 -3.59 -9.93 16.56
CA GLY A 162 -4.06 -8.62 17.01
C GLY A 162 -5.37 -8.69 17.79
N VAL A 163 -6.29 -9.58 17.38
CA VAL A 163 -7.51 -9.87 18.15
C VAL A 163 -7.16 -10.44 19.53
N ARG A 164 -6.18 -11.36 19.62
CA ARG A 164 -5.72 -11.90 20.91
C ARG A 164 -5.16 -10.83 21.83
N ALA A 165 -4.34 -9.91 21.33
CA ALA A 165 -3.81 -8.80 22.14
C ALA A 165 -4.93 -7.94 22.75
N ILE A 166 -6.05 -7.77 22.04
CA ILE A 166 -7.24 -7.09 22.57
C ILE A 166 -7.94 -7.94 23.63
N LEU A 167 -8.03 -9.26 23.43
CA LEU A 167 -8.58 -10.18 24.42
C LEU A 167 -7.72 -10.29 25.70
N GLU A 168 -6.40 -10.13 25.59
CA GLU A 168 -5.48 -10.04 26.73
C GLU A 168 -5.83 -8.83 27.62
N VAL A 169 -6.08 -7.65 27.02
CA VAL A 169 -6.54 -6.46 27.76
C VAL A 169 -7.93 -6.66 28.35
N LEU A 170 -8.84 -7.29 27.61
CA LEU A 170 -10.18 -7.58 28.08
C LEU A 170 -10.18 -8.48 29.33
N GLY A 171 -9.25 -9.43 29.40
CA GLY A 171 -9.01 -10.26 30.58
C GLY A 171 -10.28 -10.95 31.10
N GLU A 172 -10.53 -10.83 32.40
CA GLU A 172 -11.66 -11.46 33.11
C GLU A 172 -12.92 -10.58 33.14
N SER A 173 -12.96 -9.48 32.37
CA SER A 173 -14.12 -8.59 32.31
C SER A 173 -15.39 -9.29 31.83
N ASP A 174 -16.55 -8.87 32.34
CA ASP A 174 -17.85 -9.38 31.91
C ASP A 174 -18.27 -8.92 30.49
N VAL A 175 -17.58 -7.91 29.93
CA VAL A 175 -17.85 -7.38 28.59
C VAL A 175 -17.61 -8.48 27.55
N LYS A 176 -18.58 -8.73 26.67
CA LYS A 176 -18.50 -9.80 25.64
C LYS A 176 -17.64 -9.38 24.45
N ALA A 177 -17.04 -10.33 23.74
CA ALA A 177 -16.18 -10.05 22.59
C ALA A 177 -16.57 -10.83 21.35
N VAL A 178 -16.86 -10.13 20.27
CA VAL A 178 -17.19 -10.70 18.96
C VAL A 178 -16.18 -10.25 17.93
N VAL A 179 -15.59 -11.18 17.19
CA VAL A 179 -14.65 -10.83 16.11
C VAL A 179 -15.40 -10.52 14.82
N ILE A 180 -14.95 -9.51 14.06
CA ILE A 180 -15.53 -9.12 12.78
C ILE A 180 -14.44 -8.83 11.74
N GLY A 181 -14.82 -8.93 10.47
CA GLY A 181 -14.02 -8.49 9.35
C GLY A 181 -13.28 -9.65 8.68
N GLY A 182 -13.80 -10.07 7.51
CA GLY A 182 -13.18 -11.08 6.66
C GLY A 182 -13.27 -12.49 7.25
N ILE A 183 -14.25 -12.71 8.12
CA ILE A 183 -14.53 -14.00 8.75
C ILE A 183 -15.30 -14.88 7.75
N THR A 184 -14.70 -15.99 7.34
CA THR A 184 -15.26 -16.97 6.41
C THR A 184 -15.23 -18.37 7.04
N PRO A 185 -15.98 -19.35 6.50
CA PRO A 185 -15.90 -20.73 6.98
C PRO A 185 -14.47 -21.30 6.99
N SER A 186 -13.64 -20.91 6.02
CA SER A 186 -12.25 -21.35 5.95
C SER A 186 -11.33 -20.68 6.97
N SER A 187 -11.62 -19.44 7.39
CA SER A 187 -10.78 -18.71 8.36
C SER A 187 -11.13 -19.01 9.82
N ILE A 188 -12.37 -19.38 10.11
CA ILE A 188 -12.89 -19.55 11.47
C ILE A 188 -12.07 -20.54 12.32
N PRO A 189 -11.71 -21.75 11.84
CA PRO A 189 -10.91 -22.66 12.65
C PRO A 189 -9.60 -22.04 13.12
N ASN A 190 -8.93 -21.30 12.23
CA ASN A 190 -7.67 -20.63 12.53
C ASN A 190 -7.85 -19.48 13.52
N VAL A 191 -8.88 -18.65 13.33
CA VAL A 191 -9.24 -17.56 14.24
C VAL A 191 -9.49 -18.12 15.65
N LEU A 192 -10.40 -19.08 15.80
CA LEU A 192 -10.77 -19.63 17.10
C LEU A 192 -9.61 -20.37 17.80
N ALA A 193 -8.68 -20.94 17.03
CA ALA A 193 -7.49 -21.57 17.58
C ALA A 193 -6.49 -20.55 18.14
N GLN A 194 -6.28 -19.43 17.42
CA GLN A 194 -5.23 -18.46 17.71
C GLN A 194 -5.64 -17.30 18.60
N THR A 195 -6.91 -16.89 18.61
CA THR A 195 -7.36 -15.72 19.38
C THR A 195 -7.40 -15.89 20.89
N PRO A 196 -7.57 -17.09 21.49
CA PRO A 196 -7.65 -17.20 22.95
C PRO A 196 -6.43 -16.60 23.65
N ALA A 197 -6.67 -15.74 24.64
CA ALA A 197 -5.65 -15.05 25.42
C ALA A 197 -5.48 -15.71 26.81
N PRO A 198 -4.27 -15.97 27.31
CA PRO A 198 -4.08 -16.58 28.63
C PRO A 198 -4.57 -15.64 29.75
N LEU A 199 -5.18 -16.22 30.79
CA LEU A 199 -5.65 -15.47 31.96
C LEU A 199 -4.72 -15.66 33.18
N PRO A 200 -4.55 -14.63 34.03
CA PRO A 200 -3.78 -14.74 35.26
C PRO A 200 -4.32 -15.81 36.24
N SER A 201 -5.65 -15.99 36.32
CA SER A 201 -6.29 -17.03 37.14
C SER A 201 -6.13 -18.45 36.60
N GLY A 202 -5.51 -18.61 35.43
CA GLY A 202 -5.45 -19.85 34.68
C GLY A 202 -6.61 -20.00 33.68
N GLY A 203 -6.35 -20.70 32.58
CA GLY A 203 -7.29 -20.81 31.46
C GLY A 203 -7.08 -19.72 30.41
N TYR A 204 -8.10 -19.48 29.57
CA TYR A 204 -8.01 -18.56 28.45
C TYR A 204 -9.29 -17.73 28.29
N ARG A 205 -9.14 -16.45 27.96
CA ARG A 205 -10.19 -15.59 27.44
C ARG A 205 -10.41 -15.88 25.96
N ALA A 206 -11.58 -16.41 25.61
CA ALA A 206 -11.98 -16.69 24.24
C ALA A 206 -12.99 -15.66 23.73
N LEU A 207 -13.23 -15.69 22.41
CA LEU A 207 -14.32 -14.95 21.77
C LEU A 207 -15.67 -15.51 22.20
N ASP A 208 -16.63 -14.63 22.44
CA ASP A 208 -18.03 -14.96 22.72
C ASP A 208 -18.85 -15.15 21.41
N GLY A 209 -18.30 -14.77 20.25
CA GLY A 209 -19.01 -14.89 18.98
C GLY A 209 -18.24 -14.53 17.72
N LEU A 210 -18.87 -14.79 16.57
CA LEU A 210 -18.40 -14.41 15.24
C LEU A 210 -19.41 -13.46 14.58
N ALA A 211 -18.94 -12.28 14.15
CA ALA A 211 -19.73 -11.37 13.34
C ALA A 211 -19.41 -11.48 11.86
N VAL A 212 -20.45 -11.66 11.04
CA VAL A 212 -20.34 -11.86 9.59
C VAL A 212 -21.31 -10.95 8.84
N VAL A 213 -20.91 -10.55 7.63
CA VAL A 213 -21.75 -9.78 6.71
C VAL A 213 -21.98 -10.58 5.43
N SER A 214 -20.99 -10.58 4.53
CA SER A 214 -21.12 -11.13 3.17
C SER A 214 -21.40 -12.63 3.14
N THR A 215 -20.83 -13.41 4.06
CA THR A 215 -21.00 -14.87 4.12
C THR A 215 -22.47 -15.30 4.27
N ILE A 216 -23.28 -14.48 4.95
CA ILE A 216 -24.73 -14.70 5.06
C ILE A 216 -25.46 -13.87 4.01
N ALA A 217 -25.19 -12.56 3.93
CA ALA A 217 -25.93 -11.63 3.07
C ALA A 217 -25.91 -12.02 1.58
N ALA A 218 -24.76 -12.47 1.07
CA ALA A 218 -24.59 -12.89 -0.32
C ALA A 218 -24.92 -14.37 -0.57
N ALA A 219 -25.30 -15.13 0.47
CA ALA A 219 -25.61 -16.54 0.34
C ALA A 219 -26.94 -16.75 -0.39
N GLN A 220 -26.94 -17.70 -1.32
CA GLN A 220 -28.15 -18.19 -1.99
C GLN A 220 -29.04 -18.99 -1.02
N ASP A 221 -28.44 -19.70 -0.07
CA ASP A 221 -29.11 -20.37 1.05
C ASP A 221 -28.55 -19.83 2.38
N PRO A 222 -29.13 -18.73 2.91
CA PRO A 222 -28.69 -18.14 4.17
C PRO A 222 -28.90 -19.07 5.37
N ALA A 223 -29.87 -19.98 5.32
CA ALA A 223 -30.09 -20.93 6.42
C ALA A 223 -28.94 -21.95 6.51
N ALA A 224 -28.49 -22.49 5.38
CA ALA A 224 -27.35 -23.40 5.32
C ALA A 224 -26.03 -22.70 5.69
N ALA A 225 -25.81 -21.48 5.18
CA ALA A 225 -24.63 -20.68 5.51
C ALA A 225 -24.55 -20.40 7.01
N SER A 226 -25.66 -19.98 7.63
CA SER A 226 -25.72 -19.75 9.08
C SER A 226 -25.51 -21.03 9.90
N ARG A 227 -26.09 -22.16 9.49
CA ARG A 227 -25.89 -23.46 10.18
C ARG A 227 -24.42 -23.86 10.19
N GLU A 228 -23.73 -23.70 9.06
CA GLU A 228 -22.31 -24.05 8.96
C GLU A 228 -21.45 -23.16 9.84
N LEU A 229 -21.69 -21.84 9.82
CA LEU A 229 -20.98 -20.89 10.69
C LEU A 229 -21.21 -21.20 12.18
N ARG A 230 -22.45 -21.50 12.57
CA ARG A 230 -22.78 -21.88 13.93
C ARG A 230 -22.08 -23.17 14.34
N ARG A 231 -22.09 -24.19 13.48
CA ARG A 231 -21.38 -25.46 13.70
C ARG A 231 -19.88 -25.24 13.89
N LEU A 232 -19.24 -24.41 13.05
CA LEU A 232 -17.82 -24.12 13.16
C LEU A 232 -17.47 -23.39 14.46
N PHE A 233 -18.33 -22.49 14.94
CA PHE A 233 -18.14 -21.83 16.24
C PHE A 233 -18.32 -22.79 17.42
N ASP A 234 -19.39 -23.60 17.41
CA ASP A 234 -19.70 -24.51 18.52
C ASP A 234 -18.67 -25.65 18.65
N THR A 235 -18.05 -26.05 17.53
CA THR A 235 -17.02 -27.11 17.49
C THR A 235 -15.63 -26.64 17.93
N ARG A 236 -15.48 -25.41 18.47
CA ARG A 236 -14.28 -24.72 19.02
C ARG A 236 -13.14 -25.56 19.64
N VAL A 237 -13.41 -26.80 20.00
CA VAL A 237 -12.59 -27.69 20.81
C VAL A 237 -11.51 -28.44 20.01
N ILE A 238 -11.55 -28.51 18.68
CA ILE A 238 -10.86 -29.60 17.99
C ILE A 238 -9.41 -29.31 17.53
N TYR A 239 -9.07 -28.11 17.05
CA TYR A 239 -7.75 -27.93 16.41
C TYR A 239 -6.58 -27.87 17.40
N ALA A 240 -6.69 -27.04 18.44
CA ALA A 240 -5.61 -26.86 19.42
C ALA A 240 -5.45 -28.06 20.36
N SER A 241 -6.56 -28.69 20.80
CA SER A 241 -6.49 -29.81 21.76
C SER A 241 -5.92 -31.10 21.15
N ARG A 242 -6.08 -31.31 19.83
CA ARG A 242 -5.58 -32.51 19.14
C ARG A 242 -4.06 -32.58 19.03
N HIS A 243 -3.36 -31.45 19.11
CA HIS A 243 -1.92 -31.37 18.87
C HIS A 243 -1.10 -30.89 20.09
N THR A 244 -1.74 -30.27 21.09
CA THR A 244 -1.07 -29.79 22.32
C THR A 244 -1.50 -30.55 23.58
N GLY A 245 -2.23 -31.66 23.44
CA GLY A 245 -2.72 -32.45 24.55
C GLY A 245 -1.62 -33.30 25.19
N VAL A 246 -0.72 -32.69 25.95
CA VAL A 246 0.16 -33.43 26.87
C VAL A 246 -0.64 -33.68 28.15
N ASP A 247 -0.67 -34.95 28.56
CA ASP A 247 -1.34 -35.38 29.79
C ASP A 247 -0.64 -34.73 31.00
N VAL A 248 -1.41 -34.19 31.96
CA VAL A 248 -0.93 -33.33 33.06
C VAL A 248 -0.12 -34.13 34.11
N GLY A 249 0.29 -35.35 33.78
CA GLY A 249 1.10 -36.26 34.59
C GLY A 249 2.30 -36.86 33.83
N LEU A 250 2.72 -36.29 32.70
CA LEU A 250 3.91 -36.76 31.97
C LEU A 250 5.17 -36.61 32.85
N THR A 251 5.87 -37.72 33.10
CA THR A 251 7.15 -37.72 33.83
C THR A 251 8.33 -37.63 32.84
N GLU A 252 9.50 -37.18 33.31
CA GLU A 252 10.74 -37.13 32.49
C GLU A 252 11.00 -38.47 31.80
N LEU A 253 10.95 -39.56 32.58
CA LEU A 253 11.19 -40.91 32.09
C LEU A 253 10.14 -41.35 31.06
N GLN A 254 8.89 -40.94 31.22
CA GLN A 254 7.84 -41.25 30.25
C GLN A 254 8.05 -40.48 28.95
N ALA A 255 8.38 -39.18 29.02
CA ALA A 255 8.66 -38.36 27.85
C ALA A 255 9.83 -38.90 27.02
N VAL A 256 10.90 -39.34 27.68
CA VAL A 256 12.07 -39.95 27.03
C VAL A 256 11.72 -41.30 26.38
N LYS A 257 10.90 -42.12 27.04
CA LYS A 257 10.40 -43.39 26.48
C LYS A 257 9.49 -43.16 25.28
N ASP A 258 8.57 -42.22 25.36
CA ASP A 258 7.66 -41.88 24.26
C ASP A 258 8.46 -41.38 23.05
N ALA A 259 9.50 -40.57 23.25
CA ALA A 259 10.39 -40.12 22.19
C ALA A 259 11.18 -41.29 21.55
N ALA A 260 11.66 -42.24 22.36
CA ALA A 260 12.32 -43.45 21.88
C ALA A 260 11.37 -44.35 21.07
N ASP A 261 10.15 -44.54 21.56
CA ASP A 261 9.11 -45.33 20.89
C ASP A 261 8.70 -44.68 19.56
N MET A 262 8.58 -43.35 19.51
CA MET A 262 8.34 -42.61 18.26
C MET A 262 9.46 -42.83 17.24
N LEU A 263 10.73 -42.82 17.66
CA LEU A 263 11.86 -43.15 16.76
C LEU A 263 11.77 -44.59 16.25
N GLY A 264 11.39 -45.53 17.10
CA GLY A 264 11.16 -46.93 16.73
C GLY A 264 10.07 -47.05 15.66
N LEU A 265 8.92 -46.41 15.89
CA LEU A 265 7.80 -46.38 14.94
C LEU A 265 8.15 -45.76 13.59
N LEU A 266 8.95 -44.69 13.58
CA LEU A 266 9.41 -44.05 12.33
C LEU A 266 10.30 -44.96 11.48
N ARG A 267 11.11 -45.81 12.13
CA ARG A 267 12.08 -46.69 11.47
C ARG A 267 11.50 -48.04 11.06
N GLU A 268 10.65 -48.62 11.91
CA GLU A 268 10.13 -49.98 11.77
C GLU A 268 8.69 -49.99 11.23
N GLY A 269 8.00 -48.85 11.25
CA GLY A 269 6.66 -48.68 10.70
C GLY A 269 6.65 -48.86 9.18
N GLY A 270 5.72 -49.65 8.66
CA GLY A 270 5.56 -49.90 7.22
C GLY A 270 5.19 -48.67 6.38
N SER A 271 4.88 -47.53 7.01
CA SER A 271 4.54 -46.26 6.34
C SER A 271 5.53 -45.15 6.74
N LYS A 272 6.33 -44.68 5.78
CA LYS A 272 7.24 -43.54 6.00
C LYS A 272 6.46 -42.22 5.90
N PRO A 273 6.48 -41.35 6.93
CA PRO A 273 5.77 -40.07 6.86
C PRO A 273 6.40 -39.16 5.80
N LEU A 274 5.56 -38.44 5.06
CA LEU A 274 5.99 -37.48 4.04
C LEU A 274 6.05 -36.08 4.64
N VAL A 275 7.21 -35.44 4.62
CA VAL A 275 7.45 -34.11 5.19
C VAL A 275 7.66 -33.09 4.08
N HIS A 276 6.73 -32.15 3.96
CA HIS A 276 6.83 -31.05 2.99
C HIS A 276 7.68 -29.93 3.57
N HIS A 277 8.79 -29.62 2.90
CA HIS A 277 9.70 -28.57 3.28
C HIS A 277 9.60 -27.39 2.31
N ILE A 278 9.33 -26.21 2.87
CA ILE A 278 9.55 -24.92 2.21
C ILE A 278 10.70 -24.24 2.94
N THR A 279 11.92 -24.55 2.50
CA THR A 279 13.17 -24.13 3.14
C THR A 279 14.12 -23.46 2.15
N ASN A 280 15.18 -22.86 2.68
CA ASN A 280 16.16 -22.15 1.89
C ASN A 280 17.15 -23.08 1.19
N GLN A 281 17.72 -22.59 0.09
CA GLN A 281 18.65 -23.35 -0.76
C GLN A 281 19.94 -23.77 -0.05
N VAL A 282 20.34 -23.08 1.02
CA VAL A 282 21.59 -23.36 1.75
C VAL A 282 21.52 -24.71 2.47
N VAL A 283 20.37 -25.05 3.03
CA VAL A 283 20.18 -26.23 3.90
C VAL A 283 19.26 -27.29 3.31
N MET A 284 18.68 -27.05 2.13
CA MET A 284 17.67 -27.92 1.51
C MET A 284 18.15 -29.38 1.39
N ASN A 285 19.38 -29.58 0.91
CA ASN A 285 19.96 -30.92 0.78
C ASN A 285 20.20 -31.59 2.15
N ASP A 286 20.60 -30.82 3.16
CA ASP A 286 20.83 -31.36 4.50
C ASP A 286 19.54 -31.77 5.19
N CYS A 287 18.52 -30.91 5.14
CA CYS A 287 17.19 -31.24 5.66
C CYS A 287 16.61 -32.48 4.97
N ALA A 288 16.83 -32.64 3.66
CA ALA A 288 16.40 -33.82 2.92
C ALA A 288 17.07 -35.10 3.45
N ASN A 289 18.40 -35.10 3.52
CA ASN A 289 19.18 -36.26 3.94
C ASN A 289 18.92 -36.60 5.42
N LEU A 290 18.77 -35.60 6.27
CA LEU A 290 18.45 -35.81 7.68
C LEU A 290 17.04 -36.40 7.87
N THR A 291 16.04 -35.91 7.10
CA THR A 291 14.69 -36.49 7.09
C THR A 291 14.72 -37.97 6.70
N LEU A 292 15.51 -38.32 5.68
CA LEU A 292 15.72 -39.70 5.25
C LEU A 292 16.43 -40.56 6.30
N ALA A 293 17.47 -40.01 6.95
CA ALA A 293 18.26 -40.71 7.95
C ALA A 293 17.42 -41.20 9.14
N PHE A 294 16.36 -40.47 9.49
CA PHE A 294 15.45 -40.83 10.58
C PHE A 294 14.25 -41.68 10.18
N GLY A 295 14.13 -42.06 8.89
CA GLY A 295 13.07 -42.95 8.40
C GLY A 295 11.88 -42.26 7.75
N ALA A 296 11.89 -40.93 7.58
CA ALA A 296 10.85 -40.16 6.90
C ALA A 296 11.20 -39.89 5.43
N SER A 297 10.23 -39.41 4.64
CA SER A 297 10.44 -39.02 3.23
C SER A 297 10.28 -37.50 3.07
N PRO A 298 11.26 -36.77 2.52
CA PRO A 298 11.13 -35.33 2.28
C PRO A 298 10.52 -35.03 0.90
N ILE A 299 9.82 -33.90 0.79
CA ILE A 299 9.52 -33.24 -0.48
C ILE A 299 9.83 -31.74 -0.39
N MET A 300 10.60 -31.22 -1.35
CA MET A 300 11.17 -29.87 -1.36
C MET A 300 10.45 -28.97 -2.37
N SER A 301 9.15 -28.72 -2.20
CA SER A 301 8.36 -27.91 -3.14
C SER A 301 8.01 -26.56 -2.53
N ALA A 302 8.34 -25.46 -3.22
CA ALA A 302 7.89 -24.11 -2.86
C ALA A 302 6.80 -23.58 -3.81
N SER A 303 6.17 -24.47 -4.60
CA SER A 303 5.14 -24.08 -5.57
C SER A 303 3.78 -23.87 -4.88
N PRO A 304 3.18 -22.67 -4.99
CA PRO A 304 1.83 -22.41 -4.47
C PRO A 304 0.77 -23.35 -5.04
N ASP A 305 0.89 -23.72 -6.32
CA ASP A 305 -0.10 -24.53 -7.03
C ASP A 305 -0.10 -25.99 -6.60
N GLU A 306 1.05 -26.50 -6.16
CA GLU A 306 1.18 -27.87 -5.63
C GLU A 306 0.69 -27.98 -4.19
N ALA A 307 0.77 -26.90 -3.41
CA ALA A 307 0.58 -26.93 -1.97
C ALA A 307 -0.79 -27.49 -1.52
N PRO A 308 -1.94 -27.16 -2.15
CA PRO A 308 -3.22 -27.78 -1.83
C PRO A 308 -3.24 -29.30 -2.03
N HIS A 309 -2.63 -29.82 -3.09
CA HIS A 309 -2.58 -31.26 -3.34
C HIS A 309 -1.59 -31.96 -2.40
N LEU A 310 -0.40 -31.39 -2.19
CA LEU A 310 0.59 -31.92 -1.26
C LEU A 310 0.06 -32.00 0.16
N SER A 311 -0.70 -30.99 0.60
CA SER A 311 -1.29 -30.97 1.95
C SER A 311 -2.20 -32.16 2.28
N GLN A 312 -2.76 -32.85 1.26
CA GLN A 312 -3.57 -34.06 1.46
C GLN A 312 -2.70 -35.30 1.70
N LEU A 313 -1.49 -35.32 1.16
CA LEU A 313 -0.58 -36.47 1.15
C LEU A 313 0.44 -36.42 2.30
N ILE A 314 0.81 -35.22 2.74
CA ILE A 314 1.88 -35.03 3.72
C ILE A 314 1.43 -35.41 5.14
N SER A 315 2.40 -35.73 5.98
CA SER A 315 2.22 -35.90 7.42
C SER A 315 2.42 -34.59 8.16
N CYS A 316 3.31 -33.71 7.70
CA CYS A 316 3.53 -32.38 8.26
C CYS A 316 4.16 -31.42 7.23
N LEU A 317 4.06 -30.13 7.53
CA LEU A 317 4.65 -29.03 6.76
C LEU A 317 5.71 -28.31 7.60
N LEU A 318 6.88 -28.09 7.02
CA LEU A 318 7.96 -27.29 7.61
C LEU A 318 8.15 -26.00 6.79
N LEU A 319 7.98 -24.86 7.47
CA LEU A 319 8.15 -23.53 6.92
C LEU A 319 9.40 -22.88 7.52
N ASN A 320 10.39 -22.60 6.69
CA ASN A 320 11.64 -21.95 7.11
C ASN A 320 11.78 -20.61 6.40
N LEU A 321 11.99 -19.54 7.18
CA LEU A 321 12.01 -18.16 6.68
C LEU A 321 13.23 -17.86 5.81
N GLY A 322 14.39 -18.44 6.15
CA GLY A 322 15.66 -18.45 5.41
C GLY A 322 15.90 -17.31 4.43
N THR A 323 16.21 -17.61 3.16
CA THR A 323 16.21 -16.61 2.08
C THR A 323 14.76 -16.17 1.85
N ILE A 324 14.47 -14.88 1.97
CA ILE A 324 13.10 -14.37 1.96
C ILE A 324 12.81 -13.60 0.67
N THR A 325 11.72 -13.97 -0.01
CA THR A 325 11.15 -13.25 -1.16
C THR A 325 9.63 -13.18 -0.99
N ASP A 326 8.97 -12.20 -1.61
CA ASP A 326 7.51 -12.08 -1.54
C ASP A 326 6.81 -13.32 -2.13
N ALA A 327 7.35 -13.90 -3.20
CA ALA A 327 6.86 -15.14 -3.79
C ALA A 327 6.93 -16.33 -2.81
N GLN A 328 8.06 -16.47 -2.10
CA GLN A 328 8.22 -17.54 -1.11
C GLN A 328 7.29 -17.36 0.09
N ILE A 329 7.15 -16.14 0.62
CA ILE A 329 6.21 -15.87 1.71
C ILE A 329 4.76 -16.14 1.27
N SER A 330 4.41 -15.81 0.04
CA SER A 330 3.10 -16.13 -0.54
C SER A 330 2.87 -17.65 -0.59
N ALA A 331 3.85 -18.40 -1.10
CA ALA A 331 3.79 -19.87 -1.14
C ALA A 331 3.66 -20.49 0.26
N GLN A 332 4.42 -19.99 1.24
CA GLN A 332 4.37 -20.45 2.63
C GLN A 332 2.99 -20.22 3.25
N LYS A 333 2.34 -19.07 3.00
CA LYS A 333 0.98 -18.80 3.48
C LYS A 333 -0.03 -19.77 2.88
N ILE A 334 0.00 -19.96 1.56
CA ILE A 334 -0.91 -20.87 0.85
C ILE A 334 -0.72 -22.32 1.34
N ALA A 335 0.53 -22.76 1.51
CA ALA A 335 0.85 -24.08 2.04
C ALA A 335 0.40 -24.25 3.50
N GLY A 336 0.63 -23.25 4.34
CA GLY A 336 0.18 -23.25 5.74
C GLY A 336 -1.34 -23.35 5.86
N GLU A 337 -2.08 -22.55 5.09
CA GLU A 337 -3.55 -22.61 5.03
C GLU A 337 -4.05 -23.96 4.48
N ALA A 338 -3.37 -24.54 3.49
CA ALA A 338 -3.71 -25.86 2.96
C ALA A 338 -3.45 -26.98 3.98
N ALA A 339 -2.32 -26.93 4.68
CA ALA A 339 -1.99 -27.86 5.77
C ALA A 339 -3.03 -27.80 6.89
N ASN A 340 -3.39 -26.59 7.34
CA ASN A 340 -4.44 -26.37 8.33
C ASN A 340 -5.86 -26.70 7.86
N ARG A 341 -6.12 -26.87 6.55
CA ARG A 341 -7.42 -27.39 6.09
C ARG A 341 -7.49 -28.91 6.13
N ASN A 342 -6.34 -29.56 6.10
CA ASN A 342 -6.21 -31.02 6.05
C ASN A 342 -5.70 -31.61 7.38
N ASP A 343 -5.85 -30.89 8.49
CA ASP A 343 -5.42 -31.33 9.83
C ASP A 343 -3.94 -31.72 9.90
N LYS A 344 -3.08 -31.00 9.16
CA LYS A 344 -1.63 -31.24 9.15
C LYS A 344 -0.91 -30.28 10.09
N PRO A 345 -0.01 -30.77 10.96
CA PRO A 345 0.81 -29.91 11.80
C PRO A 345 1.81 -29.10 10.97
N VAL A 346 2.05 -27.86 11.42
CA VAL A 346 2.97 -26.92 10.77
C VAL A 346 4.10 -26.58 11.74
N VAL A 347 5.34 -26.79 11.31
CA VAL A 347 6.55 -26.37 12.02
C VAL A 347 7.06 -25.09 11.38
N PHE A 348 7.30 -24.06 12.19
CA PHE A 348 7.82 -22.78 11.72
C PHE A 348 9.19 -22.48 12.33
N ASP A 349 10.15 -22.25 11.43
CA ASP A 349 11.52 -21.87 11.73
C ASP A 349 11.75 -20.41 11.28
N PRO A 350 11.73 -19.45 12.21
CA PRO A 350 11.73 -18.02 11.92
C PRO A 350 13.15 -17.49 11.72
N VAL A 351 13.94 -18.16 10.88
CA VAL A 351 15.37 -17.88 10.67
C VAL A 351 15.66 -16.38 10.55
N GLY A 352 16.48 -15.86 11.47
CA GLY A 352 16.92 -14.47 11.50
C GLY A 352 15.80 -13.46 11.68
N VAL A 353 14.64 -13.83 12.24
CA VAL A 353 13.50 -12.91 12.43
C VAL A 353 13.88 -11.67 13.25
N GLY A 354 14.85 -11.76 14.16
CA GLY A 354 15.38 -10.63 14.92
C GLY A 354 16.26 -9.67 14.11
N ALA A 355 16.68 -10.03 12.90
CA ALA A 355 17.69 -9.29 12.15
C ALA A 355 17.14 -8.07 11.39
N THR A 356 15.92 -8.13 10.85
CA THR A 356 15.34 -7.03 10.06
C THR A 356 13.83 -6.90 10.27
N GLU A 357 13.31 -5.68 10.13
CA GLU A 357 11.86 -5.41 10.22
C GLU A 357 11.06 -6.14 9.13
N TYR A 358 11.63 -6.34 7.93
CA TYR A 358 10.98 -7.12 6.88
C TYR A 358 10.76 -8.57 7.32
N ARG A 359 11.76 -9.22 7.94
CA ARG A 359 11.60 -10.59 8.45
C ARG A 359 10.57 -10.68 9.59
N LYS A 360 10.57 -9.71 10.53
CA LYS A 360 9.54 -9.63 11.58
C LYS A 360 8.13 -9.51 11.00
N LYS A 361 7.96 -8.61 10.04
CA LYS A 361 6.67 -8.39 9.35
C LYS A 361 6.22 -9.65 8.62
N SER A 362 7.12 -10.33 7.92
CA SER A 362 6.81 -11.57 7.19
C SER A 362 6.49 -12.74 8.13
N ALA A 363 7.24 -12.92 9.22
CA ALA A 363 6.94 -13.90 10.25
C ALA A 363 5.55 -13.65 10.87
N SER A 364 5.25 -12.40 11.22
CA SER A 364 3.94 -12.01 11.75
C SER A 364 2.81 -12.27 10.74
N GLY A 365 3.05 -11.96 9.46
CA GLY A 365 2.12 -12.21 8.37
C GLY A 365 1.85 -13.70 8.15
N LEU A 366 2.84 -14.57 8.33
CA LEU A 366 2.69 -16.02 8.21
C LEU A 366 1.93 -16.60 9.42
N LEU A 367 2.31 -16.19 10.64
CA LEU A 367 1.61 -16.60 11.87
C LEU A 367 0.14 -16.16 11.86
N ASN A 368 -0.19 -15.03 11.22
CA ASN A 368 -1.59 -14.61 11.04
C ASN A 368 -2.35 -15.40 9.95
N ALA A 369 -1.66 -15.97 8.97
CA ALA A 369 -2.29 -16.69 7.86
C ALA A 369 -2.64 -18.14 8.24
N CYS A 370 -1.79 -18.81 9.01
CA CYS A 370 -1.98 -20.20 9.42
C CYS A 370 -1.63 -20.43 10.90
N HIS A 371 -2.28 -21.40 11.53
CA HIS A 371 -1.92 -21.93 12.84
C HIS A 371 -0.66 -22.79 12.73
N VAL A 372 0.35 -22.40 13.51
CA VAL A 372 1.61 -23.13 13.66
C VAL A 372 1.50 -24.02 14.89
N SER A 373 1.91 -25.29 14.73
CA SER A 373 1.92 -26.27 15.83
C SER A 373 3.20 -26.17 16.66
N ILE A 374 4.34 -25.90 16.01
CA ILE A 374 5.64 -25.80 16.65
C ILE A 374 6.40 -24.60 16.09
N ILE A 375 6.86 -23.72 16.97
CA ILE A 375 7.88 -22.71 16.63
C ILE A 375 9.22 -23.22 17.14
N LYS A 376 10.20 -23.30 16.25
CA LYS A 376 11.58 -23.65 16.62
C LYS A 376 12.53 -22.55 16.20
N GLY A 377 13.34 -22.04 17.12
CA GLY A 377 14.32 -21.00 16.83
C GLY A 377 15.42 -20.94 17.89
N ASN A 378 16.46 -20.16 17.62
CA ASN A 378 17.48 -19.86 18.62
C ASN A 378 17.02 -18.77 19.60
N ALA A 379 17.83 -18.49 20.63
CA ALA A 379 17.48 -17.51 21.67
C ALA A 379 17.16 -16.12 21.12
N GLY A 380 17.90 -15.62 20.13
CA GLY A 380 17.64 -14.31 19.51
C GLY A 380 16.33 -14.29 18.72
N GLU A 381 16.00 -15.37 18.01
CA GLU A 381 14.77 -15.51 17.25
C GLU A 381 13.54 -15.64 18.15
N ILE A 382 13.62 -16.48 19.19
CA ILE A 382 12.58 -16.62 20.21
C ILE A 382 12.39 -15.31 20.97
N GLY A 383 13.47 -14.60 21.30
CA GLY A 383 13.40 -13.26 21.90
C GLY A 383 12.66 -12.26 21.02
N ALA A 384 12.98 -12.23 19.73
CA ALA A 384 12.31 -11.35 18.78
C ALA A 384 10.82 -11.68 18.63
N LEU A 385 10.42 -12.95 18.62
CA LEU A 385 9.00 -13.35 18.59
C LEU A 385 8.29 -13.09 19.92
N ALA A 386 8.99 -13.21 21.04
CA ALA A 386 8.47 -12.90 22.38
C ALA A 386 8.32 -11.39 22.61
N GLY A 387 9.04 -10.56 21.86
CA GLY A 387 9.09 -9.10 22.07
C GLY A 387 10.11 -8.69 23.14
N LEU A 388 11.12 -9.53 23.38
CA LEU A 388 12.18 -9.32 24.38
C LEU A 388 13.47 -8.84 23.71
N SER A 389 14.23 -8.02 24.43
CA SER A 389 15.51 -7.46 23.96
C SER A 389 16.74 -7.99 24.71
N GLU A 390 16.57 -8.92 25.66
CA GLU A 390 17.69 -9.51 26.43
C GLU A 390 18.70 -10.24 25.53
N VAL A 391 18.25 -10.83 24.42
CA VAL A 391 19.10 -11.50 23.43
C VAL A 391 18.86 -10.86 22.06
N GLN A 392 19.93 -10.41 21.41
CA GLN A 392 19.87 -9.78 20.09
C GLN A 392 20.34 -10.74 19.01
N SER A 393 19.78 -10.62 17.80
CA SER A 393 20.25 -11.36 16.62
C SER A 393 21.27 -10.52 15.83
N ARG A 394 22.34 -11.16 15.35
CA ARG A 394 23.23 -10.62 14.31
C ARG A 394 23.15 -11.54 13.09
N GLY A 395 22.27 -11.22 12.16
CA GLY A 395 21.95 -12.15 11.07
C GLY A 395 21.17 -13.35 11.60
N VAL A 396 21.67 -14.57 11.38
CA VAL A 396 21.07 -15.81 11.90
C VAL A 396 21.62 -16.21 13.27
N ASP A 397 22.66 -15.54 13.75
CA ASP A 397 23.33 -15.87 15.01
C ASP A 397 22.74 -15.08 16.19
N SER A 398 22.73 -15.69 17.38
CA SER A 398 22.39 -15.01 18.63
C SER A 398 23.63 -14.32 19.23
N VAL A 399 23.45 -13.14 19.81
CA VAL A 399 24.51 -12.35 20.46
C VAL A 399 24.28 -12.31 21.97
N GLY A 400 25.29 -12.70 22.76
CA GLY A 400 25.25 -12.65 24.23
C GLY A 400 25.25 -14.03 24.90
N LYS A 401 25.02 -14.06 26.22
CA LYS A 401 25.02 -15.30 27.04
C LYS A 401 23.67 -16.04 27.09
N GLY A 402 22.71 -15.66 26.24
CA GLY A 402 21.33 -16.17 26.32
C GLY A 402 20.48 -15.48 27.39
N PHE A 403 19.25 -15.96 27.59
CA PHE A 403 18.32 -15.45 28.61
C PHE A 403 18.74 -15.81 30.02
N LYS A 404 18.38 -14.98 31.01
CA LYS A 404 18.57 -15.32 32.43
C LYS A 404 17.67 -16.46 32.87
N ASP A 405 16.44 -16.49 32.37
CA ASP A 405 15.46 -17.56 32.59
C ASP A 405 14.87 -18.04 31.24
N PRO A 406 15.62 -18.86 30.51
CA PRO A 406 15.19 -19.41 29.21
C PRO A 406 13.86 -20.18 29.29
N ALA A 407 13.63 -20.87 30.41
CA ALA A 407 12.49 -21.78 30.59
C ALA A 407 11.17 -21.01 30.73
N THR A 408 11.17 -19.89 31.47
CA THR A 408 10.00 -19.00 31.56
C THR A 408 9.71 -18.31 30.23
N VAL A 409 10.74 -17.95 29.45
CA VAL A 409 10.56 -17.32 28.12
C VAL A 409 9.81 -18.25 27.18
N VAL A 410 10.28 -19.50 27.01
CA VAL A 410 9.61 -20.46 26.12
C VAL A 410 8.21 -20.83 26.60
N LYS A 411 8.02 -20.98 27.92
CA LYS A 411 6.71 -21.29 28.51
C LYS A 411 5.70 -20.18 28.27
N THR A 412 6.12 -18.93 28.49
CA THR A 412 5.26 -17.76 28.29
C THR A 412 4.87 -17.61 26.82
N LEU A 413 5.84 -17.76 25.91
CA LEU A 413 5.56 -17.69 24.47
C LEU A 413 4.64 -18.82 24.00
N ALA A 414 4.89 -20.05 24.46
CA ALA A 414 4.08 -21.23 24.14
C ALA A 414 2.64 -21.09 24.64
N ALA A 415 2.45 -20.60 25.88
CA ALA A 415 1.12 -20.31 26.43
C ALA A 415 0.41 -19.18 25.66
N ARG A 416 1.13 -18.10 25.31
CA ARG A 416 0.57 -16.96 24.58
C ARG A 416 0.13 -17.33 23.16
N GLU A 417 0.95 -18.08 22.44
CA GLU A 417 0.69 -18.46 21.05
C GLU A 417 -0.12 -19.77 20.94
N LYS A 418 -0.33 -20.48 22.06
CA LYS A 418 -1.06 -21.75 22.18
C LYS A 418 -0.50 -22.83 21.24
N LEU A 419 0.81 -23.01 21.30
CA LEU A 419 1.59 -23.93 20.48
C LEU A 419 2.83 -24.41 21.25
N VAL A 420 3.61 -25.32 20.66
CA VAL A 420 4.89 -25.75 21.24
C VAL A 420 6.01 -24.81 20.81
N VAL A 421 6.82 -24.35 21.75
CA VAL A 421 8.03 -23.57 21.47
C VAL A 421 9.26 -24.41 21.80
N ALA A 422 10.17 -24.55 20.84
CA ALA A 422 11.48 -25.16 21.03
C ALA A 422 12.58 -24.12 20.80
N MET A 423 13.33 -23.79 21.84
CA MET A 423 14.46 -22.88 21.78
C MET A 423 15.76 -23.66 21.81
N SER A 424 16.55 -23.56 20.74
CA SER A 424 17.82 -24.28 20.65
C SER A 424 19.00 -23.51 21.24
N GLY A 425 19.95 -24.22 21.86
CA GLY A 425 21.19 -23.68 22.43
C GLY A 425 22.10 -24.79 22.98
N GLU A 426 22.98 -24.45 23.93
CA GLU A 426 23.75 -25.45 24.71
C GLU A 426 22.81 -26.39 25.49
N THR A 427 21.73 -25.81 26.02
CA THR A 427 20.57 -26.52 26.54
C THR A 427 19.37 -26.14 25.68
N ASP A 428 18.68 -27.15 25.15
CA ASP A 428 17.45 -26.93 24.40
C ASP A 428 16.26 -26.87 25.37
N TYR A 429 15.39 -25.87 25.19
CA TYR A 429 14.20 -25.69 26.00
C TYR A 429 12.95 -25.92 25.16
N VAL A 430 12.08 -26.85 25.56
CA VAL A 430 10.84 -27.17 24.85
C VAL A 430 9.66 -27.01 25.79
N SER A 431 8.66 -26.21 25.40
CA SER A 431 7.46 -26.00 26.22
C SER A 431 6.18 -26.00 25.39
N ASP A 432 5.11 -26.56 25.94
CA ASP A 432 3.73 -26.45 25.44
C ASP A 432 2.93 -25.32 26.14
N GLY A 433 3.61 -24.53 26.98
CA GLY A 433 3.03 -23.47 27.79
C GLY A 433 2.58 -23.92 29.19
N ARG A 434 2.58 -25.22 29.47
CA ARG A 434 2.28 -25.79 30.79
C ARG A 434 3.51 -26.47 31.39
N ILE A 435 4.09 -27.39 30.64
CA ILE A 435 5.29 -28.15 30.98
C ILE A 435 6.45 -27.59 30.17
N THR A 436 7.63 -27.55 30.79
CA THR A 436 8.87 -27.16 30.12
C THR A 436 9.94 -28.20 30.39
N PHE A 437 10.53 -28.73 29.32
CA PHE A 437 11.68 -29.62 29.35
C PHE A 437 12.96 -28.84 29.04
N ALA A 438 14.02 -29.10 29.80
CA ALA A 438 15.37 -28.73 29.46
C ALA A 438 16.16 -29.98 29.05
N ILE A 439 16.84 -29.93 27.91
CA ILE A 439 17.56 -31.05 27.31
C ILE A 439 19.05 -30.66 27.20
N GLU A 440 19.90 -31.34 27.97
CA GLU A 440 21.30 -30.93 28.24
C GLU A 440 22.33 -31.79 27.47
N ASN A 441 22.25 -31.80 26.13
CA ASN A 441 23.14 -32.58 25.26
C ASN A 441 23.55 -31.87 23.96
N GLY A 442 23.54 -30.53 23.94
CA GLY A 442 24.05 -29.74 22.82
C GLY A 442 25.56 -29.89 22.64
N SER A 443 26.04 -29.78 21.40
CA SER A 443 27.47 -29.86 21.06
C SER A 443 27.97 -28.55 20.47
N HIS A 444 29.12 -28.05 20.97
CA HIS A 444 29.75 -26.83 20.43
C HIS A 444 30.04 -26.89 18.92
N TRP A 445 30.18 -28.10 18.35
CA TRP A 445 30.35 -28.28 16.90
C TRP A 445 29.11 -27.93 16.09
N GLN A 446 27.91 -27.94 16.69
CA GLN A 446 26.67 -27.55 16.02
C GLN A 446 26.65 -26.06 15.67
N GLU A 447 27.33 -25.21 16.43
CA GLU A 447 27.51 -23.78 16.10
C GLU A 447 28.48 -23.57 14.92
N SER A 448 29.32 -24.57 14.65
CA SER A 448 30.39 -24.48 13.65
C SER A 448 29.96 -24.93 12.24
N ILE A 449 28.72 -25.42 12.07
CA ILE A 449 28.17 -25.82 10.77
C ILE A 449 26.94 -24.97 10.41
N THR A 450 26.89 -24.47 9.18
CA THR A 450 25.73 -23.73 8.69
C THR A 450 24.49 -24.63 8.68
N GLY A 451 23.37 -24.10 9.18
CA GLY A 451 22.08 -24.78 9.08
C GLY A 451 21.81 -25.85 10.13
N SER A 452 22.63 -25.99 11.17
CA SER A 452 22.37 -26.89 12.31
C SER A 452 20.99 -26.64 12.94
N GLY A 453 20.63 -25.37 13.15
CA GLY A 453 19.30 -24.98 13.61
C GLY A 453 18.18 -25.43 12.67
N CYS A 454 18.35 -25.28 11.35
CA CYS A 454 17.36 -25.68 10.35
C CYS A 454 17.24 -27.21 10.20
N MET A 455 18.36 -27.94 10.33
CA MET A 455 18.35 -29.40 10.44
C MET A 455 17.59 -29.83 11.69
N ALA A 456 17.80 -29.14 12.80
CA ALA A 456 17.09 -29.36 14.05
C ALA A 456 15.60 -28.94 13.99
N SER A 457 15.18 -28.13 13.01
CA SER A 457 13.75 -27.87 12.71
C SER A 457 13.09 -29.08 12.06
N SER A 458 13.88 -29.93 11.39
CA SER A 458 13.38 -31.21 10.89
C SER A 458 13.15 -32.18 12.06
N LEU A 459 13.98 -32.14 13.11
CA LEU A 459 13.95 -33.10 14.22
C LEU A 459 14.52 -32.55 15.54
N VAL A 460 13.76 -32.68 16.63
CA VAL A 460 14.15 -32.26 17.99
C VAL A 460 15.19 -33.20 18.63
N ALA A 461 15.26 -34.47 18.22
CA ALA A 461 16.19 -35.47 18.78
C ALA A 461 17.64 -35.42 18.22
N ILE A 462 17.98 -34.37 17.47
CA ILE A 462 19.27 -34.24 16.78
C ILE A 462 20.48 -34.16 17.73
N ASN A 463 20.26 -33.75 18.99
CA ASN A 463 21.36 -33.53 19.94
C ASN A 463 21.99 -34.83 20.46
N VAL A 464 21.23 -35.91 20.60
CA VAL A 464 21.81 -37.23 20.98
C VAL A 464 22.76 -37.72 19.87
N ALA A 465 22.37 -37.56 18.61
CA ALA A 465 23.24 -37.88 17.49
C ALA A 465 24.46 -36.94 17.39
N ALA A 466 24.29 -35.67 17.73
CA ALA A 466 25.38 -34.68 17.74
C ALA A 466 26.43 -34.96 18.81
N GLU A 467 26.02 -35.39 20.00
CA GLU A 467 26.91 -35.83 21.08
C GLU A 467 27.77 -37.02 20.63
N VAL A 468 27.13 -38.06 20.06
CA VAL A 468 27.82 -39.25 19.55
C VAL A 468 28.75 -38.90 18.39
N ALA A 469 28.32 -38.04 17.47
CA ALA A 469 29.11 -37.60 16.33
C ALA A 469 30.36 -36.83 16.79
N ALA A 470 30.23 -35.93 17.76
CA ALA A 470 31.32 -35.13 18.30
C ALA A 470 32.41 -35.98 18.98
N ALA A 471 32.05 -37.15 19.52
CA ALA A 471 32.97 -38.07 20.18
C ALA A 471 33.74 -38.99 19.22
N ARG A 472 33.43 -38.99 17.92
CA ARG A 472 34.13 -39.85 16.95
C ARG A 472 35.54 -39.33 16.67
N SER A 473 36.49 -40.26 16.58
CA SER A 473 37.90 -39.94 16.32
C SER A 473 38.18 -39.40 14.91
N ASP A 474 37.29 -39.65 13.95
CA ASP A 474 37.37 -39.15 12.57
C ASP A 474 36.79 -37.74 12.39
N VAL A 475 36.16 -37.16 13.43
CA VAL A 475 35.72 -35.77 13.43
C VAL A 475 36.89 -34.86 13.80
N GLN A 476 37.40 -34.15 12.80
CA GLN A 476 38.57 -33.28 12.91
C GLN A 476 38.25 -31.81 12.60
N GLY A 477 36.97 -31.50 12.37
CA GLY A 477 36.48 -30.17 12.04
C GLY A 477 35.02 -30.16 11.55
N PRO A 478 34.50 -28.98 11.16
CA PRO A 478 33.07 -28.80 10.91
C PRO A 478 32.48 -29.69 9.81
N ASN A 479 33.17 -29.86 8.69
CA ASN A 479 32.66 -30.69 7.58
C ASN A 479 32.65 -32.19 7.90
N THR A 480 33.67 -32.68 8.61
CA THR A 480 33.68 -34.08 9.11
C THR A 480 32.62 -34.29 10.18
N PHE A 481 32.35 -33.27 11.02
CA PHE A 481 31.25 -33.31 11.98
C PHE A 481 29.88 -33.35 11.30
N ARG A 482 29.65 -32.54 10.26
CA ARG A 482 28.38 -32.55 9.48
C ARG A 482 28.09 -33.94 8.90
N ALA A 483 29.08 -34.59 8.30
CA ALA A 483 28.90 -35.95 7.77
C ALA A 483 28.66 -36.97 8.90
N ALA A 484 29.44 -36.89 9.97
CA ALA A 484 29.27 -37.73 11.16
C ALA A 484 27.88 -37.56 11.81
N LEU A 485 27.35 -36.33 11.86
CA LEU A 485 26.03 -36.05 12.41
C LEU A 485 24.93 -36.77 11.64
N ILE A 486 24.97 -36.75 10.30
CA ILE A 486 23.99 -37.45 9.46
C ILE A 486 24.11 -38.98 9.64
N ASP A 487 25.34 -39.49 9.71
CA ASP A 487 25.60 -40.90 10.00
C ASP A 487 25.03 -41.34 11.36
N GLU A 488 25.30 -40.58 12.42
CA GLU A 488 24.82 -40.92 13.76
C GLU A 488 23.30 -40.75 13.86
N CYS A 489 22.72 -39.77 13.18
CA CYS A 489 21.28 -39.67 13.02
C CYS A 489 20.68 -40.95 12.41
N PHE A 490 21.34 -41.56 11.42
CA PHE A 490 20.93 -42.83 10.84
C PHE A 490 21.17 -44.02 11.79
N ARG A 491 22.25 -44.02 12.57
CA ARG A 491 22.58 -45.12 13.49
C ARG A 491 21.81 -45.11 14.81
N LEU A 492 21.29 -43.95 15.22
CA LEU A 492 20.62 -43.72 16.49
C LEU A 492 19.49 -44.74 16.72
N LYS A 493 19.52 -45.46 17.83
CA LYS A 493 18.47 -46.41 18.19
C LYS A 493 17.57 -45.85 19.30
N PRO A 494 16.33 -46.35 19.45
CA PRO A 494 15.46 -46.00 20.58
C PRO A 494 16.16 -46.13 21.94
N GLU A 495 16.98 -47.16 22.14
CA GLU A 495 17.69 -47.37 23.39
C GLU A 495 18.74 -46.29 23.68
N ASP A 496 19.33 -45.70 22.63
CA ASP A 496 20.31 -44.63 22.77
C ASP A 496 19.65 -43.35 23.32
N ILE A 497 18.39 -43.07 22.95
CA ILE A 497 17.62 -41.95 23.50
C ILE A 497 17.37 -42.17 25.00
N VAL A 498 16.94 -43.37 25.39
CA VAL A 498 16.65 -43.70 26.80
C VAL A 498 17.91 -43.63 27.68
N GLN A 499 19.08 -43.99 27.13
CA GLN A 499 20.33 -44.03 27.88
C GLN A 499 21.05 -42.68 27.95
N ARG A 500 20.86 -41.80 26.94
CA ARG A 500 21.72 -40.62 26.73
C ARG A 500 20.98 -39.29 26.68
N ALA A 501 19.65 -39.24 26.85
CA ALA A 501 18.92 -37.97 26.93
C ALA A 501 18.82 -37.49 28.40
N PRO A 502 19.70 -36.59 28.89
CA PRO A 502 19.48 -35.91 30.15
C PRO A 502 18.34 -34.90 29.96
N THR A 503 17.16 -35.25 30.46
CA THR A 503 16.00 -34.35 30.48
C THR A 503 15.64 -34.00 31.90
N SER A 504 15.47 -32.71 32.20
CA SER A 504 14.87 -32.25 33.46
C SER A 504 13.53 -31.54 33.19
N ILE A 505 12.49 -31.88 33.96
CA ILE A 505 11.21 -31.16 33.99
C ILE A 505 11.36 -29.97 34.93
N MET A 506 11.19 -28.78 34.39
CA MET A 506 11.19 -27.54 35.16
C MET A 506 9.80 -27.33 35.78
N SER A 507 9.63 -27.60 37.08
CA SER A 507 8.39 -27.31 37.79
C SER A 507 8.35 -25.86 38.25
N PHE A 508 7.30 -25.11 37.89
CA PHE A 508 7.12 -23.72 38.31
C PHE A 508 5.99 -23.61 39.34
N SER A 509 6.28 -23.09 40.54
CA SER A 509 5.26 -22.69 41.51
C SER A 509 4.54 -21.42 41.05
N SER A 510 3.24 -21.32 41.34
CA SER A 510 2.30 -20.29 40.87
C SER A 510 2.56 -18.84 41.31
N ASP A 511 3.65 -18.54 42.03
CA ASP A 511 3.74 -17.33 42.85
C ASP A 511 4.74 -16.27 42.39
N ASP A 512 5.41 -16.40 41.25
CA ASP A 512 6.39 -15.37 40.83
C ASP A 512 5.81 -14.37 39.82
N SER A 513 5.72 -13.10 40.26
CA SER A 513 5.03 -12.01 39.58
C SER A 513 5.99 -11.10 38.79
N SER A 514 5.66 -10.91 37.50
CA SER A 514 5.99 -9.83 36.54
C SER A 514 7.27 -8.98 36.72
N PRO A 515 8.11 -8.87 35.66
CA PRO A 515 9.01 -7.73 35.51
C PRO A 515 8.41 -6.68 34.55
N THR A 516 7.82 -5.62 35.09
CA THR A 516 7.66 -4.34 34.38
C THR A 516 8.98 -3.56 34.45
N SER A 517 9.68 -3.35 33.34
CA SER A 517 10.92 -2.55 33.33
C SER A 517 10.73 -1.15 32.78
N SER A 518 10.97 -0.19 33.66
CA SER A 518 11.11 1.26 33.51
C SER A 518 12.19 1.71 32.50
N LEU A 519 11.90 2.77 31.75
CA LEU A 519 12.84 3.56 30.94
C LEU A 519 13.91 4.27 31.81
N PRO A 520 15.22 4.25 31.47
CA PRO A 520 16.22 5.05 32.15
C PRO A 520 16.48 6.41 31.49
N SER A 521 16.74 7.37 32.37
CA SER A 521 17.02 8.79 32.17
C SER A 521 18.43 9.09 31.62
N SER A 522 18.54 10.21 30.90
CA SER A 522 19.75 10.87 30.39
C SER A 522 20.72 11.39 31.46
N PRO A 523 22.04 11.45 31.19
CA PRO A 523 22.96 12.35 31.87
C PRO A 523 23.50 13.48 30.97
N SER A 524 23.84 14.58 31.64
CA SER A 524 24.34 15.87 31.18
C SER A 524 25.87 15.97 31.21
N THR A 525 26.38 17.17 30.84
CA THR A 525 27.75 17.76 30.95
C THR A 525 28.48 17.84 29.59
N SER A 526 29.29 18.84 29.25
CA SER A 526 29.54 20.23 29.69
C SER A 526 30.50 20.86 28.66
N ALA A 527 30.41 22.17 28.43
CA ALA A 527 31.16 22.93 27.43
C ALA A 527 32.65 23.17 27.75
N THR A 528 33.49 23.31 26.71
CA THR A 528 34.70 24.17 26.69
C THR A 528 35.07 24.60 25.26
N SER A 529 35.90 25.63 25.18
CA SER A 529 36.03 26.72 24.19
C SER A 529 37.07 26.56 23.06
N ALA A 530 36.73 27.12 21.89
CA ALA A 530 37.48 27.93 20.88
C ALA A 530 39.04 27.91 20.80
N PRO A 531 39.67 28.02 19.60
CA PRO A 531 39.79 29.33 18.91
C PRO A 531 39.82 29.28 17.35
N ALA A 532 40.09 30.44 16.72
CA ALA A 532 39.67 30.86 15.38
C ALA A 532 40.81 31.10 14.34
N LEU A 533 40.44 30.99 13.04
CA LEU A 533 40.96 31.65 11.79
C LEU A 533 42.39 31.30 11.28
N PRO A 534 42.81 31.60 10.01
CA PRO A 534 42.15 32.19 8.81
C PRO A 534 42.46 31.46 7.46
N GLY A 535 41.93 31.99 6.33
CA GLY A 535 42.65 31.98 5.04
C GLY A 535 41.93 31.33 3.84
N ALA A 536 41.32 32.17 3.00
CA ALA A 536 40.86 31.81 1.67
C ALA A 536 42.01 31.95 0.65
N SER A 537 42.16 31.00 -0.27
CA SER A 537 42.71 31.29 -1.60
C SER A 537 42.02 30.45 -2.67
N GLU A 538 41.77 31.12 -3.78
CA GLU A 538 41.10 30.70 -5.00
C GLU A 538 41.77 29.48 -5.66
N TYR A 539 40.97 28.57 -6.22
CA TYR A 539 41.39 27.79 -7.38
C TYR A 539 40.22 27.56 -8.32
N ARG A 540 40.42 27.94 -9.59
CA ARG A 540 39.48 27.92 -10.70
C ARG A 540 39.69 26.62 -11.50
N ALA A 541 38.60 26.00 -11.93
CA ALA A 541 38.51 24.69 -12.58
C ALA A 541 39.27 24.56 -13.91
N PRO A 542 39.46 23.32 -14.40
CA PRO A 542 39.31 23.02 -15.81
C PRO A 542 38.13 22.09 -16.08
N LEU A 543 37.31 22.52 -17.05
CA LEU A 543 36.32 21.72 -17.78
C LEU A 543 37.05 20.64 -18.61
N SER A 544 36.76 19.37 -18.35
CA SER A 544 36.77 18.24 -19.30
C SER A 544 36.87 16.92 -18.50
N GLY A 545 35.84 16.09 -18.59
CA GLY A 545 35.77 14.79 -17.95
C GLY A 545 34.31 14.36 -17.84
N GLU A 546 33.98 13.25 -18.48
CA GLU A 546 32.65 12.65 -18.56
C GLU A 546 31.98 12.54 -17.18
N ALA A 547 30.69 12.88 -17.11
CA ALA A 547 29.90 12.78 -15.89
C ALA A 547 29.61 11.29 -15.60
N PRO A 548 29.88 10.78 -14.37
CA PRO A 548 29.48 9.43 -14.01
C PRO A 548 27.96 9.34 -13.79
N GLU A 549 27.38 8.22 -14.23
CA GLU A 549 25.94 7.90 -14.20
C GLU A 549 25.36 7.80 -12.77
N PRO A 550 24.10 8.21 -12.55
CA PRO A 550 23.42 8.07 -11.26
C PRO A 550 22.83 6.65 -11.06
N SER A 551 23.17 6.00 -9.94
CA SER A 551 22.68 4.64 -9.59
C SER A 551 21.29 4.62 -8.96
N ILE A 552 20.51 3.57 -9.30
CA ILE A 552 19.07 3.37 -9.02
C ILE A 552 18.79 2.70 -7.66
N ASP A 553 19.29 3.28 -6.58
CA ASP A 553 18.73 2.99 -5.26
C ASP A 553 18.61 4.28 -4.47
N GLY A 554 17.39 4.78 -4.38
CA GLY A 554 17.03 5.94 -3.55
C GLY A 554 17.31 5.81 -2.05
N THR A 555 18.05 4.76 -1.63
CA THR A 555 18.57 4.54 -0.28
C THR A 555 20.04 4.11 -0.23
N SER A 556 20.74 3.79 -1.34
CA SER A 556 22.18 3.56 -1.25
C SER A 556 22.95 4.83 -1.53
N VAL A 557 23.71 5.19 -0.51
CA VAL A 557 25.07 5.64 -0.75
C VAL A 557 25.91 4.37 -0.73
N GLY A 558 26.02 3.66 -1.85
CA GLY A 558 26.83 2.46 -1.89
C GLY A 558 26.68 1.61 -3.14
N GLY A 559 27.22 2.07 -4.27
CA GLY A 559 27.29 1.21 -5.46
C GLY A 559 27.96 1.75 -6.71
N GLY A 560 28.26 3.04 -6.83
CA GLY A 560 29.07 3.59 -7.94
C GLY A 560 30.52 3.80 -7.51
N GLU A 561 31.48 3.62 -8.42
CA GLU A 561 32.91 3.89 -8.20
C GLU A 561 33.12 5.27 -7.55
N GLY A 562 33.31 5.31 -6.22
CA GLY A 562 33.62 6.55 -5.48
C GLY A 562 32.90 6.80 -4.14
N GLY A 563 31.94 5.95 -3.73
CA GLY A 563 31.25 6.03 -2.43
C GLY A 563 31.96 5.29 -1.29
N ILE A 564 31.99 5.87 -0.08
CA ILE A 564 32.67 5.27 1.08
C ILE A 564 31.77 4.24 1.76
N ARG A 565 32.28 3.03 2.00
CA ARG A 565 31.63 2.01 2.85
C ARG A 565 31.95 2.23 4.33
N ALA A 566 31.38 3.29 4.92
CA ALA A 566 31.50 3.57 6.36
C ALA A 566 30.33 2.92 7.13
N ALA A 567 30.62 2.19 8.21
CA ALA A 567 29.59 1.53 9.02
C ALA A 567 28.92 2.49 10.02
N SER A 568 29.61 3.56 10.40
CA SER A 568 29.16 4.60 11.31
C SER A 568 29.73 5.98 10.95
N ALA A 569 29.19 7.05 11.56
CA ALA A 569 29.66 8.42 11.34
C ALA A 569 31.11 8.65 11.80
N ASP A 570 31.60 7.83 12.74
CA ASP A 570 32.96 7.91 13.26
C ASP A 570 33.98 7.32 12.26
N ASP A 571 33.54 6.44 11.35
CA ASP A 571 34.38 5.82 10.33
C ASP A 571 34.64 6.74 9.12
N VAL A 572 33.95 7.88 9.03
CA VAL A 572 34.16 8.86 7.96
C VAL A 572 35.32 9.78 8.35
N GLY A 573 36.39 9.75 7.55
CA GLY A 573 37.59 10.55 7.75
C GLY A 573 37.33 12.07 7.71
N GLU A 574 38.21 12.82 8.37
CA GLU A 574 38.07 14.27 8.54
C GLU A 574 38.16 15.04 7.19
N ALA A 575 38.96 14.54 6.25
CA ALA A 575 39.09 15.11 4.92
C ALA A 575 37.79 14.95 4.12
N GLU A 576 37.14 13.79 4.24
CA GLU A 576 35.89 13.44 3.60
C GLU A 576 34.73 14.25 4.19
N LYS A 577 34.67 14.41 5.51
CA LYS A 577 33.73 15.30 6.20
C LYS A 577 33.86 16.75 5.69
N LYS A 578 35.08 17.25 5.53
CA LYS A 578 35.34 18.59 5.00
C LYS A 578 34.91 18.73 3.54
N LEU A 579 35.17 17.72 2.71
CA LEU A 579 34.74 17.70 1.31
C LEU A 579 33.21 17.64 1.19
N ALA A 580 32.55 16.79 1.97
CA ALA A 580 31.09 16.69 2.04
C ALA A 580 30.47 18.04 2.39
N LEU A 581 31.04 18.76 3.36
CA LEU A 581 30.57 20.08 3.77
C LEU A 581 30.75 21.14 2.66
N SER A 582 31.85 21.07 1.90
CA SER A 582 32.08 21.94 0.74
C SER A 582 31.05 21.69 -0.36
N LEU A 583 30.82 20.42 -0.73
CA LEU A 583 29.82 20.02 -1.73
C LEU A 583 28.41 20.46 -1.32
N LYS A 584 28.04 20.28 -0.04
CA LYS A 584 26.78 20.78 0.52
C LYS A 584 26.65 22.30 0.35
N SER A 585 27.72 23.04 0.57
CA SER A 585 27.71 24.51 0.48
C SER A 585 27.53 24.97 -0.97
N GLN A 586 28.16 24.29 -1.91
CA GLN A 586 27.94 24.51 -3.35
C GLN A 586 26.51 24.15 -3.75
N ALA A 587 25.99 23.00 -3.30
CA ALA A 587 24.60 22.59 -3.54
C ALA A 587 23.60 23.63 -3.02
N ASN A 588 23.82 24.18 -1.83
CA ASN A 588 22.98 25.26 -1.28
C ASN A 588 23.00 26.50 -2.19
N ALA A 589 24.15 26.87 -2.76
CA ALA A 589 24.26 28.01 -3.67
C ALA A 589 23.46 27.78 -4.97
N HIS A 590 23.57 26.58 -5.56
CA HIS A 590 22.78 26.19 -6.72
C HIS A 590 21.27 26.17 -6.40
N PHE A 591 20.88 25.65 -5.24
CA PHE A 591 19.48 25.66 -4.78
C PHE A 591 18.92 27.09 -4.69
N THR A 592 19.68 28.05 -4.15
CA THR A 592 19.26 29.46 -4.08
C THR A 592 19.18 30.15 -5.44
N GLN A 593 19.85 29.61 -6.45
CA GLN A 593 19.80 30.09 -7.83
C GLN A 593 18.75 29.34 -8.67
N SER A 594 17.89 28.54 -8.03
CA SER A 594 16.89 27.67 -8.68
C SER A 594 17.48 26.63 -9.65
N ARG A 595 18.78 26.33 -9.54
CA ARG A 595 19.48 25.29 -10.30
C ARG A 595 19.34 23.95 -9.59
N TYR A 596 18.13 23.42 -9.60
CA TYR A 596 17.75 22.28 -8.75
C TYR A 596 18.41 20.96 -9.16
N ARG A 597 18.65 20.71 -10.46
CA ARG A 597 19.34 19.49 -10.91
C ARG A 597 20.80 19.47 -10.46
N GLU A 598 21.51 20.57 -10.65
CA GLU A 598 22.89 20.70 -10.20
C GLU A 598 22.99 20.65 -8.67
N ALA A 599 22.00 21.21 -7.96
CA ALA A 599 21.91 21.07 -6.52
C ALA A 599 21.69 19.61 -6.08
N LEU A 600 20.83 18.85 -6.79
CA LEU A 600 20.58 17.43 -6.53
C LEU A 600 21.86 16.60 -6.68
N ASP A 601 22.61 16.81 -7.77
CA ASP A 601 23.86 16.11 -8.05
C ASP A 601 24.90 16.40 -6.97
N LEU A 602 25.05 17.68 -6.59
CA LEU A 602 25.99 18.09 -5.55
C LEU A 602 25.60 17.59 -4.15
N TYR A 603 24.31 17.54 -3.81
CA TYR A 603 23.87 16.92 -2.55
C TYR A 603 24.11 15.40 -2.56
N THR A 604 23.92 14.74 -3.70
CA THR A 604 24.22 13.30 -3.83
C THR A 604 25.73 13.05 -3.71
N ALA A 605 26.56 13.85 -4.37
CA ALA A 605 28.01 13.80 -4.22
C ALA A 605 28.45 14.08 -2.77
N SER A 606 27.78 15.01 -2.08
CA SER A 606 28.01 15.28 -0.65
C SER A 606 27.70 14.04 0.21
N LEU A 607 26.56 13.39 -0.02
CA LEU A 607 26.17 12.16 0.69
C LEU A 607 27.10 10.98 0.38
N ASN A 608 27.64 10.89 -0.84
CA ASN A 608 28.66 9.89 -1.20
C ASN A 608 29.95 10.00 -0.39
N LYS A 609 30.22 11.18 0.20
CA LYS A 609 31.35 11.41 1.10
C LYS A 609 30.97 11.33 2.58
N ASP A 610 29.76 11.76 2.95
CA ASP A 610 29.23 11.61 4.31
C ASP A 610 27.74 11.24 4.28
N PRO A 611 27.40 9.93 4.36
CA PRO A 611 26.01 9.48 4.31
C PRO A 611 25.26 9.65 5.64
N PHE A 612 25.92 10.10 6.71
CA PHE A 612 25.31 10.21 8.05
C PHE A 612 24.78 11.62 8.36
N SER A 613 24.87 12.55 7.41
CA SER A 613 24.40 13.92 7.59
C SER A 613 22.89 14.06 7.38
N ALA A 614 22.11 14.02 8.47
CA ALA A 614 20.66 14.25 8.45
C ALA A 614 20.26 15.55 7.74
N VAL A 615 21.08 16.61 7.87
CA VAL A 615 20.86 17.91 7.24
C VAL A 615 20.94 17.81 5.71
N VAL A 616 21.91 17.06 5.18
CA VAL A 616 22.10 16.91 3.73
C VAL A 616 20.97 16.09 3.13
N TRP A 617 20.60 14.96 3.76
CA TRP A 617 19.41 14.18 3.38
C TRP A 617 18.16 15.04 3.35
N SER A 618 17.93 15.82 4.42
CA SER A 618 16.79 16.72 4.49
C SER A 618 16.83 17.76 3.36
N ASN A 619 18.00 18.35 3.06
CA ASN A 619 18.13 19.36 2.00
C ASN A 619 17.91 18.76 0.61
N ARG A 620 18.40 17.54 0.36
CA ARG A 620 18.12 16.82 -0.87
C ARG A 620 16.63 16.53 -1.04
N ALA A 621 15.93 16.19 0.05
CA ALA A 621 14.46 16.08 0.03
C ALA A 621 13.76 17.38 -0.39
N ALA A 622 14.28 18.56 -0.01
CA ALA A 622 13.74 19.84 -0.49
C ALA A 622 13.98 20.07 -1.99
N VAL A 623 15.13 19.65 -2.52
CA VAL A 623 15.38 19.70 -3.96
C VAL A 623 14.42 18.79 -4.71
N ARG A 624 14.25 17.55 -4.20
CA ARG A 624 13.32 16.57 -4.77
C ARG A 624 11.86 17.05 -4.75
N LEU A 625 11.45 17.79 -3.71
CA LEU A 625 10.16 18.48 -3.72
C LEU A 625 10.02 19.50 -4.85
N LYS A 626 11.08 20.25 -5.17
CA LYS A 626 11.11 21.21 -6.28
C LYS A 626 11.15 20.56 -7.65
N LEU A 627 11.69 19.34 -7.73
CA LEU A 627 11.70 18.51 -8.93
C LEU A 627 10.49 17.58 -9.04
N GLU A 628 9.55 17.66 -8.09
CA GLU A 628 8.33 16.85 -8.03
C GLU A 628 8.56 15.33 -7.87
N GLU A 629 9.75 14.98 -7.35
CA GLU A 629 10.14 13.62 -7.01
C GLU A 629 9.66 13.29 -5.58
N HIS A 630 8.35 13.38 -5.36
CA HIS A 630 7.76 13.33 -4.01
C HIS A 630 8.01 12.01 -3.27
N GLY A 631 8.00 10.87 -3.97
CA GLY A 631 8.32 9.56 -3.38
C GLY A 631 9.76 9.52 -2.89
N LEU A 632 10.69 10.00 -3.72
CA LEU A 632 12.11 10.12 -3.36
C LEU A 632 12.36 11.16 -2.26
N ALA A 633 11.56 12.23 -2.21
CA ALA A 633 11.61 13.21 -1.12
C ALA A 633 11.13 12.62 0.22
N ILE A 634 10.11 11.76 0.21
CA ILE A 634 9.66 11.02 1.40
C ILE A 634 10.77 10.09 1.90
N ALA A 635 11.45 9.38 1.00
CA ALA A 635 12.56 8.50 1.34
C ALA A 635 13.71 9.28 1.99
N ASP A 636 14.18 10.37 1.35
CA ASP A 636 15.26 11.21 1.88
C ASP A 636 14.89 11.85 3.23
N ALA A 637 13.66 12.35 3.36
CA ALA A 637 13.21 12.95 4.60
C ALA A 637 13.05 11.90 5.72
N THR A 638 12.64 10.68 5.39
CA THR A 638 12.59 9.56 6.34
C THR A 638 13.99 9.19 6.81
N ARG A 639 14.95 9.10 5.88
CA ARG A 639 16.35 8.84 6.23
C ARG A 639 16.94 9.93 7.13
N ALA A 640 16.62 11.19 6.87
CA ALA A 640 17.01 12.30 7.74
C ALA A 640 16.43 12.18 9.16
N ILE A 641 15.20 11.69 9.31
CA ILE A 641 14.53 11.47 10.60
C ILE A 641 15.13 10.27 11.36
N GLU A 642 15.50 9.20 10.65
CA GLU A 642 16.19 8.05 11.25
C GLU A 642 17.56 8.45 11.82
N LEU A 643 18.28 9.33 11.11
CA LEU A 643 19.58 9.84 11.54
C LEU A 643 19.44 10.89 12.67
N ASP A 644 18.40 11.73 12.62
CA ASP A 644 18.10 12.72 13.66
C ASP A 644 16.58 12.84 13.88
N ALA A 645 16.10 12.23 14.96
CA ALA A 645 14.69 12.25 15.34
C ALA A 645 14.17 13.64 15.74
N ARG A 646 15.05 14.64 15.91
CA ARG A 646 14.72 16.06 16.18
C ARG A 646 14.82 16.94 14.94
N ALA A 647 15.07 16.38 13.75
CA ALA A 647 15.15 17.13 12.50
C ALA A 647 13.80 17.71 12.04
N VAL A 648 13.41 18.87 12.59
CA VAL A 648 12.11 19.52 12.32
C VAL A 648 11.84 19.73 10.83
N LYS A 649 12.85 20.19 10.08
CA LYS A 649 12.76 20.40 8.63
C LYS A 649 12.46 19.11 7.87
N ALA A 650 12.95 17.96 8.33
CA ALA A 650 12.70 16.67 7.68
C ALA A 650 11.25 16.23 7.85
N TYR A 651 10.67 16.35 9.05
CA TYR A 651 9.23 16.11 9.24
C TYR A 651 8.38 17.04 8.38
N TYR A 652 8.70 18.33 8.36
CA TYR A 652 7.95 19.29 7.52
C TYR A 652 8.04 18.92 6.03
N ARG A 653 9.25 18.62 5.51
CA ARG A 653 9.46 18.21 4.11
C ARG A 653 8.72 16.92 3.78
N ARG A 654 8.73 15.92 4.67
CA ARG A 654 7.98 14.67 4.49
C ARG A 654 6.47 14.90 4.52
N ALA A 655 5.99 15.83 5.34
CA ALA A 655 4.58 16.23 5.34
C ALA A 655 4.18 16.86 4.00
N ILE A 656 4.96 17.81 3.49
CA ILE A 656 4.70 18.45 2.19
C ILE A 656 4.75 17.42 1.06
N ALA A 657 5.71 16.50 1.06
CA ALA A 657 5.79 15.44 0.06
C ALA A 657 4.58 14.52 0.10
N ASN A 658 4.11 14.13 1.30
CA ASN A 658 2.88 13.36 1.47
C ASN A 658 1.63 14.12 1.00
N LEU A 659 1.58 15.44 1.18
CA LEU A 659 0.49 16.26 0.67
C LEU A 659 0.45 16.30 -0.86
N ALA A 660 1.61 16.37 -1.50
CA ALA A 660 1.73 16.37 -2.95
C ALA A 660 1.24 15.06 -3.59
N ILE A 661 1.39 13.94 -2.89
CA ILE A 661 0.87 12.63 -3.33
C ILE A 661 -0.48 12.27 -2.69
N LEU A 662 -1.23 13.29 -2.25
CA LEU A 662 -2.59 13.15 -1.71
C LEU A 662 -2.71 12.17 -0.52
N LYS A 663 -1.69 12.15 0.35
CA LYS A 663 -1.70 11.44 1.64
C LYS A 663 -1.82 12.42 2.81
N PRO A 664 -2.92 13.20 2.92
CA PRO A 664 -3.05 14.25 3.94
C PRO A 664 -3.08 13.70 5.37
N LYS A 665 -3.52 12.45 5.57
CA LYS A 665 -3.46 11.79 6.89
C LYS A 665 -2.03 11.55 7.36
N ALA A 666 -1.14 11.10 6.48
CA ALA A 666 0.28 10.92 6.79
C ALA A 666 0.94 12.28 7.08
N ALA A 667 0.62 13.30 6.30
CA ALA A 667 1.11 14.66 6.51
C ALA A 667 0.70 15.25 7.87
N ILE A 668 -0.52 14.98 8.36
CA ILE A 668 -0.98 15.42 9.69
C ILE A 668 -0.08 14.88 10.80
N VAL A 669 0.38 13.62 10.71
CA VAL A 669 1.26 13.01 11.72
C VAL A 669 2.57 13.80 11.81
N ASP A 670 3.20 14.05 10.67
CA ASP A 670 4.46 14.79 10.59
C ASP A 670 4.29 16.27 10.99
N LEU A 671 3.20 16.94 10.60
CA LEU A 671 2.93 18.33 11.00
C LEU A 671 2.68 18.47 12.51
N LYS A 672 1.96 17.51 13.13
CA LYS A 672 1.82 17.46 14.59
C LYS A 672 3.18 17.26 15.27
N LYS A 673 4.05 16.44 14.68
CA LYS A 673 5.41 16.25 15.19
C LYS A 673 6.24 17.53 15.10
N VAL A 674 6.16 18.28 13.99
CA VAL A 674 6.78 19.61 13.85
C VAL A 674 6.31 20.55 14.96
N ILE A 675 5.00 20.66 15.20
CA ILE A 675 4.45 21.52 16.25
C ILE A 675 4.87 21.07 17.65
N SER A 676 5.01 19.76 17.89
CA SER A 676 5.50 19.26 19.18
C SER A 676 6.95 19.64 19.46
N LEU A 677 7.78 19.75 18.41
CA LEU A 677 9.20 20.15 18.51
C LEU A 677 9.37 21.68 18.50
N GLU A 678 8.55 22.39 17.72
CA GLU A 678 8.53 23.85 17.60
C GLU A 678 7.09 24.40 17.73
N PRO A 679 6.58 24.61 18.97
CA PRO A 679 5.20 25.04 19.21
C PRO A 679 4.82 26.39 18.55
N ASN A 680 5.81 27.23 18.27
CA ASN A 680 5.63 28.56 17.67
C ASN A 680 5.78 28.56 16.14
N ASN A 681 5.88 27.39 15.49
CA ASN A 681 6.01 27.31 14.03
C ASN A 681 4.67 27.62 13.34
N ALA A 682 4.49 28.90 12.99
CA ALA A 682 3.25 29.40 12.40
C ALA A 682 2.91 28.76 11.05
N ALA A 683 3.93 28.44 10.24
CA ALA A 683 3.77 27.77 8.95
C ALA A 683 3.19 26.36 9.15
N ALA A 684 3.77 25.56 10.04
CA ALA A 684 3.30 24.21 10.34
C ALA A 684 1.88 24.20 10.93
N LYS A 685 1.54 25.17 11.79
CA LYS A 685 0.19 25.31 12.34
C LYS A 685 -0.84 25.63 11.26
N THR A 686 -0.53 26.59 10.39
CA THR A 686 -1.39 26.97 9.26
C THR A 686 -1.59 25.79 8.30
N GLN A 687 -0.52 25.07 7.99
CA GLN A 687 -0.57 23.90 7.12
C GLN A 687 -1.36 22.75 7.75
N LEU A 688 -1.23 22.53 9.06
CA LEU A 688 -1.99 21.51 9.78
C LEU A 688 -3.49 21.80 9.72
N ASP A 689 -3.90 23.03 10.02
CA ASP A 689 -5.31 23.44 9.97
C ASP A 689 -5.89 23.29 8.56
N ALA A 690 -5.13 23.71 7.54
CA ALA A 690 -5.51 23.55 6.14
C ALA A 690 -5.67 22.07 5.76
N THR A 691 -4.71 21.23 6.17
CA THR A 691 -4.72 19.79 5.87
C THR A 691 -5.88 19.08 6.58
N GLN A 692 -6.19 19.44 7.83
CA GLN A 692 -7.34 18.89 8.55
C GLN A 692 -8.66 19.28 7.90
N LYS A 693 -8.80 20.53 7.44
CA LYS A 693 -9.98 20.97 6.67
C LYS A 693 -10.12 20.18 5.38
N LEU A 694 -9.01 19.94 4.66
CA LEU A 694 -9.02 19.11 3.46
C LEU A 694 -9.49 17.68 3.77
N VAL A 695 -8.95 17.03 4.79
CA VAL A 695 -9.37 15.66 5.17
C VAL A 695 -10.87 15.61 5.47
N ARG A 696 -11.41 16.63 6.16
CA ARG A 696 -12.85 16.73 6.41
C ARG A 696 -13.65 16.95 5.13
N ARG A 697 -13.19 17.81 4.23
CA ARG A 697 -13.82 18.06 2.93
C ARG A 697 -13.81 16.78 2.07
N LEU A 698 -12.67 16.12 1.91
CA LEU A 698 -12.55 14.87 1.15
C LEU A 698 -13.41 13.75 1.75
N ALA A 699 -13.49 13.64 3.08
CA ALA A 699 -14.36 12.67 3.75
C ALA A 699 -15.85 12.99 3.52
N PHE A 700 -16.23 14.28 3.55
CA PHE A 700 -17.59 14.73 3.26
C PHE A 700 -17.97 14.45 1.80
N GLU A 701 -17.08 14.75 0.86
CA GLU A 701 -17.28 14.51 -0.57
C GLU A 701 -17.39 13.02 -0.90
N ALA A 702 -16.50 12.20 -0.32
CA ALA A 702 -16.59 10.75 -0.44
C ALA A 702 -17.90 10.18 0.12
N ALA A 703 -18.48 10.82 1.15
CA ALA A 703 -19.76 10.43 1.72
C ALA A 703 -20.98 10.83 0.85
N ILE A 704 -20.83 11.79 -0.07
CA ILE A 704 -21.92 12.22 -0.98
C ILE A 704 -21.78 11.67 -2.41
N ALA A 705 -20.61 11.13 -2.78
CA ALA A 705 -20.30 10.66 -4.14
C ALA A 705 -21.13 9.46 -4.64
N GLY A 706 -21.95 8.83 -3.78
CA GLY A 706 -22.81 7.68 -4.10
C GLY A 706 -24.28 8.00 -4.36
N LYS A 707 -24.70 9.27 -4.26
CA LYS A 707 -26.05 9.68 -4.64
C LYS A 707 -26.09 9.90 -6.15
N GLU A 708 -27.04 9.31 -6.86
CA GLU A 708 -27.31 9.63 -8.27
C GLU A 708 -27.76 11.10 -8.37
N GLU A 709 -26.79 12.02 -8.40
CA GLU A 709 -27.00 13.40 -8.80
C GLU A 709 -27.08 13.44 -10.33
N GLU A 710 -28.04 14.22 -10.83
CA GLU A 710 -28.14 14.55 -12.25
C GLU A 710 -26.77 15.09 -12.74
N PRO A 711 -26.22 14.59 -13.86
CA PRO A 711 -24.94 15.07 -14.38
C PRO A 711 -24.92 16.60 -14.50
N MET A 712 -23.76 17.21 -14.20
CA MET A 712 -23.64 18.67 -14.24
C MET A 712 -23.86 19.19 -15.66
N SER A 713 -23.47 18.40 -16.66
CA SER A 713 -23.78 18.63 -18.07
C SER A 713 -25.28 18.78 -18.32
N ALA A 714 -26.11 17.85 -17.83
CA ALA A 714 -27.57 17.89 -17.96
C ALA A 714 -28.18 19.09 -17.21
N THR A 715 -27.70 19.37 -15.99
CA THR A 715 -28.14 20.52 -15.20
C THR A 715 -27.87 21.84 -15.93
N ILE A 716 -26.66 22.00 -16.48
CA ILE A 716 -26.27 23.21 -17.21
C ILE A 716 -27.00 23.31 -18.55
N GLN A 717 -27.19 22.20 -19.26
CA GLN A 717 -27.96 22.19 -20.50
C GLN A 717 -29.39 22.70 -20.28
N LYS A 718 -30.06 22.20 -19.24
CA LYS A 718 -31.39 22.70 -18.83
C LYS A 718 -31.36 24.21 -18.50
N GLN A 719 -30.34 24.66 -17.77
CA GLN A 719 -30.16 26.08 -17.46
C GLN A 719 -29.97 26.96 -18.71
N LEU A 720 -29.27 26.46 -19.73
CA LEU A 720 -29.09 27.14 -21.00
C LEU A 720 -30.39 27.21 -21.81
N ASP A 721 -31.17 26.12 -21.80
CA ASP A 721 -32.48 26.01 -22.46
C ASP A 721 -33.53 26.91 -21.82
N ASP A 722 -33.54 26.98 -20.49
CA ASP A 722 -34.41 27.87 -19.70
C ASP A 722 -33.97 29.35 -19.75
N GLY A 723 -32.82 29.66 -20.39
CA GLY A 723 -32.32 31.03 -20.53
C GLY A 723 -31.77 31.64 -19.23
N THR A 724 -31.45 30.83 -18.22
CA THR A 724 -31.07 31.27 -16.86
C THR A 724 -29.68 31.91 -16.74
N ALA A 725 -28.86 31.82 -17.79
CA ALA A 725 -27.58 32.51 -17.92
C ALA A 725 -27.57 33.36 -19.22
N PRO A 726 -28.22 34.55 -19.23
CA PRO A 726 -28.22 35.40 -20.42
C PRO A 726 -26.85 36.05 -20.63
N ILE A 727 -26.52 36.31 -21.89
CA ILE A 727 -25.36 37.15 -22.23
C ILE A 727 -25.77 38.61 -21.98
N PRO A 728 -25.00 39.40 -21.20
CA PRO A 728 -25.31 40.81 -20.95
C PRO A 728 -25.47 41.59 -22.27
N SER A 729 -26.44 42.51 -22.31
CA SER A 729 -26.72 43.31 -23.51
C SER A 729 -25.57 44.26 -23.87
N ASP A 730 -24.80 44.68 -22.87
CA ASP A 730 -23.62 45.54 -22.97
C ASP A 730 -22.31 44.77 -23.19
N TYR A 731 -22.36 43.43 -23.26
CA TYR A 731 -21.18 42.62 -23.55
C TYR A 731 -20.67 42.87 -24.98
N ASP A 732 -19.41 43.31 -25.07
CA ASP A 732 -18.71 43.77 -26.28
C ASP A 732 -17.76 42.73 -26.89
N GLY A 733 -17.66 41.54 -26.29
CA GLY A 733 -16.76 40.47 -26.76
C GLY A 733 -17.43 39.47 -27.72
N PRO A 734 -16.72 38.38 -28.08
CA PRO A 734 -17.18 37.40 -29.04
C PRO A 734 -18.43 36.66 -28.57
N ARG A 735 -19.42 36.51 -29.48
CA ARG A 735 -20.71 35.89 -29.20
C ARG A 735 -20.83 34.55 -29.92
N LEU A 736 -21.47 33.60 -29.25
CA LEU A 736 -21.80 32.29 -29.80
C LEU A 736 -23.32 32.11 -29.70
N ASP A 737 -23.96 31.88 -30.84
CA ASP A 737 -25.41 31.70 -30.91
C ASP A 737 -25.83 30.33 -30.34
N LYS A 738 -27.12 30.17 -30.09
CA LYS A 738 -27.67 28.90 -29.56
C LYS A 738 -27.50 27.82 -30.65
N ASP A 739 -26.94 26.68 -30.27
CA ASP A 739 -26.79 25.46 -31.10
C ASP A 739 -25.77 25.53 -32.27
N GLU A 740 -24.99 26.61 -32.38
CA GLU A 740 -23.93 26.73 -33.39
C GLU A 740 -22.54 26.36 -32.84
N ARG A 741 -21.75 25.67 -33.69
CA ARG A 741 -20.32 25.45 -33.42
C ARG A 741 -19.54 26.77 -33.53
N PRO A 742 -18.48 26.97 -32.73
CA PRO A 742 -17.64 28.15 -32.85
C PRO A 742 -17.01 28.21 -34.24
N THR A 743 -16.97 29.40 -34.85
CA THR A 743 -16.24 29.63 -36.10
C THR A 743 -14.76 29.90 -35.81
N ALA A 744 -13.90 29.79 -36.84
CA ALA A 744 -12.49 30.16 -36.70
C ALA A 744 -12.31 31.62 -36.24
N GLN A 745 -13.14 32.53 -36.76
CA GLN A 745 -13.14 33.95 -36.35
C GLN A 745 -13.54 34.11 -34.88
N PHE A 746 -14.56 33.38 -34.41
CA PHE A 746 -14.95 33.41 -33.01
C PHE A 746 -13.80 32.99 -32.08
N VAL A 747 -13.07 31.93 -32.44
CA VAL A 747 -11.93 31.46 -31.63
C VAL A 747 -10.80 32.51 -31.61
N ASP A 748 -10.55 33.18 -32.74
CA ASP A 748 -9.55 34.25 -32.81
C ASP A 748 -9.93 35.47 -31.96
N ASP A 749 -11.18 35.89 -32.04
CA ASP A 749 -11.71 37.00 -31.23
C ASP A 749 -11.70 36.63 -29.74
N MET A 750 -12.01 35.38 -29.39
CA MET A 750 -11.94 34.85 -28.03
C MET A 750 -10.52 34.86 -27.48
N ILE A 751 -9.55 34.39 -28.25
CA ILE A 751 -8.13 34.45 -27.88
C ILE A 751 -7.69 35.91 -27.66
N SER A 752 -8.09 36.83 -28.54
CA SER A 752 -7.77 38.26 -28.38
C SER A 752 -8.40 38.83 -27.09
N HIS A 753 -9.66 38.48 -26.82
CA HIS A 753 -10.38 38.90 -25.61
C HIS A 753 -9.69 38.41 -24.33
N PHE A 754 -9.20 37.16 -24.33
CA PHE A 754 -8.42 36.61 -23.21
C PHE A 754 -7.05 37.29 -23.05
N LYS A 755 -6.36 37.65 -24.14
CA LYS A 755 -5.09 38.40 -24.07
C LYS A 755 -5.24 39.75 -23.38
N ASP A 756 -6.40 40.39 -23.54
CA ASP A 756 -6.76 41.64 -22.86
C ASP A 756 -7.18 41.44 -21.39
N GLY A 757 -7.11 40.21 -20.87
CA GLY A 757 -7.48 39.87 -19.50
C GLY A 757 -9.00 39.89 -19.25
N LYS A 758 -9.82 39.86 -20.30
CA LYS A 758 -11.28 39.86 -20.20
C LYS A 758 -11.82 38.43 -20.19
N LEU A 759 -12.95 38.21 -19.51
CA LEU A 759 -13.63 36.91 -19.44
C LEU A 759 -14.78 36.81 -20.46
N LEU A 760 -15.07 35.60 -20.91
CA LEU A 760 -16.33 35.31 -21.61
C LEU A 760 -17.51 35.30 -20.63
N PRO A 761 -18.73 35.61 -21.07
CA PRO A 761 -19.96 35.30 -20.34
C PRO A 761 -20.03 33.81 -20.00
N LYS A 762 -20.55 33.51 -18.80
CA LYS A 762 -20.70 32.12 -18.30
C LYS A 762 -21.41 31.19 -19.29
N ARG A 763 -22.44 31.73 -19.98
CA ARG A 763 -23.19 31.02 -21.02
C ARG A 763 -22.27 30.46 -22.11
N ILE A 764 -21.37 31.30 -22.63
CA ILE A 764 -20.48 30.94 -23.73
C ILE A 764 -19.42 29.92 -23.27
N ALA A 765 -18.85 30.12 -22.08
CA ALA A 765 -17.91 29.16 -21.50
C ALA A 765 -18.55 27.77 -21.30
N TRP A 766 -19.79 27.72 -20.83
CA TRP A 766 -20.56 26.48 -20.72
C TRP A 766 -20.87 25.84 -22.07
N GLN A 767 -21.26 26.62 -23.08
CA GLN A 767 -21.50 26.10 -24.43
C GLN A 767 -20.24 25.44 -25.00
N ILE A 768 -19.06 26.04 -24.81
CA ILE A 768 -17.78 25.48 -25.27
C ILE A 768 -17.48 24.14 -24.59
N LEU A 769 -17.62 24.07 -23.26
CA LEU A 769 -17.41 22.84 -22.49
C LEU A 769 -18.35 21.71 -22.92
N LEU A 770 -19.65 22.01 -23.03
CA LEU A 770 -20.65 21.04 -23.47
C LEU A 770 -20.42 20.59 -24.91
N GLY A 771 -20.11 21.52 -25.81
CA GLY A 771 -19.84 21.21 -27.21
C GLY A 771 -18.65 20.27 -27.40
N ALA A 772 -17.58 20.47 -26.63
CA ALA A 772 -16.45 19.53 -26.60
C ALA A 772 -16.82 18.20 -25.95
N TYR A 773 -17.55 18.22 -24.83
CA TYR A 773 -17.99 17.02 -24.11
C TYR A 773 -18.79 16.05 -24.98
N GLU A 774 -19.73 16.58 -25.79
CA GLU A 774 -20.54 15.78 -26.70
C GLU A 774 -19.71 15.01 -27.74
N ILE A 775 -18.53 15.52 -28.11
CA ILE A 775 -17.59 14.83 -28.99
C ILE A 775 -16.78 13.81 -28.19
N LEU A 776 -16.17 14.26 -27.09
CA LEU A 776 -15.23 13.46 -26.29
C LEU A 776 -15.87 12.20 -25.70
N LYS A 777 -17.15 12.24 -25.33
CA LYS A 777 -17.85 11.08 -24.75
C LYS A 777 -18.05 9.93 -25.73
N GLU A 778 -18.06 10.23 -27.04
CA GLU A 778 -18.22 9.24 -28.12
C GLU A 778 -16.87 8.66 -28.57
N GLU A 779 -15.75 9.25 -28.15
CA GLU A 779 -14.41 8.77 -28.49
C GLU A 779 -14.02 7.55 -27.64
N GLU A 780 -13.23 6.66 -28.22
CA GLU A 780 -12.63 5.55 -27.47
C GLU A 780 -11.55 6.03 -26.50
N SER A 781 -11.16 5.17 -25.55
CA SER A 781 -10.11 5.52 -24.57
C SER A 781 -8.72 5.63 -25.21
N MET A 782 -8.54 5.10 -26.41
CA MET A 782 -7.42 5.39 -27.29
C MET A 782 -7.97 5.82 -28.65
N VAL A 783 -7.60 7.01 -29.12
CA VAL A 783 -8.08 7.52 -30.41
C VAL A 783 -7.07 7.23 -31.51
N ASP A 784 -7.52 6.64 -32.61
CA ASP A 784 -6.71 6.42 -33.81
C ASP A 784 -6.60 7.72 -34.63
N VAL A 785 -5.36 8.14 -34.91
CA VAL A 785 -5.04 9.38 -35.65
C VAL A 785 -4.26 9.02 -36.90
N SER A 786 -4.86 9.09 -38.08
CA SER A 786 -4.15 8.91 -39.34
C SER A 786 -3.49 10.21 -39.80
N ILE A 787 -2.30 10.13 -40.41
CA ILE A 787 -1.66 11.26 -41.12
C ILE A 787 -1.73 11.01 -42.63
N PRO A 788 -2.73 11.55 -43.35
CA PRO A 788 -2.83 11.41 -44.80
C PRO A 788 -1.66 12.06 -45.53
N GLU A 789 -1.46 11.70 -46.80
CA GLU A 789 -0.40 12.25 -47.64
C GLU A 789 -0.45 13.78 -47.70
N GLY A 790 0.70 14.42 -47.51
CA GLY A 790 0.87 15.87 -47.46
C GLY A 790 0.37 16.56 -46.19
N GLN A 791 -0.09 15.80 -45.18
CA GLN A 791 -0.56 16.35 -43.90
C GLN A 791 0.46 16.21 -42.77
N THR A 792 0.20 16.92 -41.67
CA THR A 792 1.07 16.89 -40.49
C THR A 792 0.25 16.86 -39.19
N VAL A 793 0.89 16.35 -38.14
CA VAL A 793 0.35 16.34 -36.78
C VAL A 793 1.39 16.92 -35.82
N ASP A 794 1.00 17.88 -34.99
CA ASP A 794 1.86 18.34 -33.88
C ASP A 794 1.41 17.72 -32.56
N VAL A 795 2.34 17.06 -31.89
CA VAL A 795 2.18 16.56 -30.51
C VAL A 795 2.71 17.61 -29.55
N ILE A 796 1.81 18.12 -28.72
CA ILE A 796 2.02 19.15 -27.71
C ILE A 796 1.99 18.47 -26.35
N GLY A 797 3.01 18.70 -25.52
CA GLY A 797 3.06 18.22 -24.14
C GLY A 797 2.33 19.16 -23.17
N ASP A 798 2.74 19.13 -21.92
CA ASP A 798 2.13 19.89 -20.83
C ASP A 798 2.21 21.40 -21.11
N VAL A 799 1.13 22.14 -20.81
CA VAL A 799 1.07 23.62 -20.95
C VAL A 799 0.70 24.32 -19.65
N HIS A 800 0.09 23.61 -18.69
CA HIS A 800 -0.10 24.04 -17.30
C HIS A 800 -0.54 25.50 -17.11
N GLY A 801 -1.62 25.91 -17.76
CA GLY A 801 -2.20 27.24 -17.57
C GLY A 801 -1.28 28.42 -17.93
N GLN A 802 -0.20 28.21 -18.69
CA GLN A 802 0.70 29.27 -19.19
C GLN A 802 0.18 29.86 -20.50
N PHE A 803 -0.95 30.59 -20.45
CA PHE A 803 -1.71 31.02 -21.63
C PHE A 803 -0.89 31.83 -22.65
N TYR A 804 0.01 32.71 -22.20
CA TYR A 804 0.80 33.56 -23.11
C TYR A 804 1.84 32.74 -23.89
N ASP A 805 2.47 31.76 -23.23
CA ASP A 805 3.35 30.79 -23.88
C ASP A 805 2.55 29.89 -24.83
N PHE A 806 1.36 29.46 -24.42
CA PHE A 806 0.46 28.68 -25.26
C PHE A 806 0.07 29.42 -26.54
N MET A 807 -0.13 30.75 -26.49
CA MET A 807 -0.38 31.55 -27.69
C MET A 807 0.83 31.63 -28.62
N HIS A 808 2.04 31.69 -28.05
CA HIS A 808 3.25 31.64 -28.85
C HIS A 808 3.44 30.24 -29.46
N LEU A 809 3.19 29.18 -28.70
CA LEU A 809 3.17 27.81 -29.21
C LEU A 809 2.23 27.69 -30.42
N LEU A 810 0.98 28.15 -30.31
CA LEU A 810 0.03 28.13 -31.43
C LEU A 810 0.49 28.94 -32.66
N SER A 811 1.30 29.99 -32.45
CA SER A 811 1.90 30.75 -33.56
C SER A 811 3.01 29.98 -34.28
N LEU A 812 3.66 29.03 -33.60
CA LEU A 812 4.73 28.19 -34.12
C LEU A 812 4.19 26.90 -34.75
N THR A 813 3.21 26.25 -34.12
CA THR A 813 2.52 25.09 -34.70
C THR A 813 1.69 25.52 -35.92
N GLY A 814 1.05 26.69 -35.81
CA GLY A 814 -0.08 27.04 -36.66
C GLY A 814 -1.38 26.49 -36.07
N LYS A 815 -2.50 26.98 -36.57
CA LYS A 815 -3.84 26.56 -36.12
C LYS A 815 -4.23 25.23 -36.76
N PRO A 816 -5.10 24.44 -36.12
CA PRO A 816 -5.69 23.27 -36.76
C PRO A 816 -6.36 23.64 -38.09
N SER A 817 -6.22 22.77 -39.08
CA SER A 817 -6.81 22.93 -40.40
C SER A 817 -7.09 21.56 -41.01
N ALA A 818 -7.68 21.51 -42.20
CA ALA A 818 -7.93 20.25 -42.90
C ALA A 818 -6.65 19.45 -43.22
N THR A 819 -5.47 20.07 -43.19
CA THR A 819 -4.17 19.45 -43.49
C THR A 819 -3.21 19.42 -42.29
N HIS A 820 -3.65 19.90 -41.13
CA HIS A 820 -2.80 20.03 -39.95
C HIS A 820 -3.60 19.76 -38.67
N SER A 821 -3.18 18.73 -37.92
CA SER A 821 -3.84 18.34 -36.69
C SER A 821 -2.97 18.61 -35.46
N LEU A 822 -3.62 18.81 -34.32
CA LEU A 822 -2.95 19.00 -33.02
C LEU A 822 -3.36 17.88 -32.07
N VAL A 823 -2.38 17.33 -31.35
CA VAL A 823 -2.58 16.36 -30.26
C VAL A 823 -2.07 17.01 -28.97
N PHE A 824 -2.97 17.32 -28.05
CA PHE A 824 -2.66 17.82 -26.72
C PHE A 824 -2.50 16.64 -25.76
N ASN A 825 -1.29 16.41 -25.26
CA ASN A 825 -0.96 15.23 -24.47
C ASN A 825 -1.09 15.45 -22.96
N GLY A 826 -2.27 15.90 -22.52
CA GLY A 826 -2.60 16.13 -21.11
C GLY A 826 -1.99 17.39 -20.50
N ASP A 827 -2.35 17.63 -19.23
CA ASP A 827 -1.82 18.69 -18.36
C ASP A 827 -1.96 20.10 -18.98
N LEU A 828 -3.21 20.40 -19.34
CA LEU A 828 -3.65 21.69 -19.86
C LEU A 828 -3.77 22.73 -18.74
N VAL A 829 -4.15 22.28 -17.56
CA VAL A 829 -4.54 23.12 -16.42
C VAL A 829 -3.58 22.96 -15.24
N ASP A 830 -3.89 23.69 -14.16
CA ASP A 830 -3.13 23.78 -12.92
C ASP A 830 -1.77 24.47 -13.06
N ARG A 831 -1.22 24.89 -11.91
CA ARG A 831 0.07 25.58 -11.76
C ARG A 831 0.08 26.99 -12.32
N GLY A 832 -0.09 27.16 -13.64
CA GLY A 832 -0.31 28.46 -14.24
C GLY A 832 -1.67 29.04 -13.88
N SER A 833 -1.76 30.36 -13.95
CA SER A 833 -2.93 31.13 -13.47
C SER A 833 -3.91 31.54 -14.59
N TRP A 834 -3.77 30.91 -15.77
CA TRP A 834 -4.64 31.10 -16.92
C TRP A 834 -5.11 29.75 -17.50
N SER A 835 -5.39 28.79 -16.61
CA SER A 835 -5.84 27.46 -16.98
C SER A 835 -7.20 27.47 -17.69
N VAL A 836 -8.11 28.37 -17.29
CA VAL A 836 -9.45 28.47 -17.88
C VAL A 836 -9.37 28.96 -19.32
N GLU A 837 -8.51 29.93 -19.62
CA GLU A 837 -8.30 30.47 -20.97
C GLU A 837 -7.74 29.41 -21.92
N ILE A 838 -6.74 28.63 -21.47
CA ILE A 838 -6.22 27.49 -22.24
C ILE A 838 -7.32 26.47 -22.49
N LEU A 839 -8.01 26.04 -21.43
CA LEU A 839 -9.03 24.99 -21.54
C LEU A 839 -10.14 25.37 -22.52
N LEU A 840 -10.68 26.58 -22.41
CA LEU A 840 -11.73 27.08 -23.30
C LEU A 840 -11.22 27.19 -24.75
N THR A 841 -9.96 27.58 -24.95
CA THR A 841 -9.35 27.65 -26.28
C THR A 841 -9.21 26.27 -26.91
N VAL A 842 -8.65 25.30 -26.19
CA VAL A 842 -8.46 23.93 -26.66
C VAL A 842 -9.81 23.26 -26.94
N PHE A 843 -10.80 23.44 -26.08
CA PHE A 843 -12.13 22.88 -26.27
C PHE A 843 -12.92 23.55 -27.40
N ALA A 844 -12.77 24.86 -27.61
CA ALA A 844 -13.35 25.50 -28.78
C ALA A 844 -12.73 24.98 -30.07
N PHE A 845 -11.42 24.74 -30.10
CA PHE A 845 -10.75 24.07 -31.22
C PHE A 845 -11.23 22.63 -31.42
N LYS A 846 -11.40 21.85 -30.34
CA LYS A 846 -11.97 20.49 -30.43
C LYS A 846 -13.38 20.50 -31.02
N TRP A 847 -14.21 21.46 -30.60
CA TRP A 847 -15.57 21.56 -31.08
C TRP A 847 -15.65 22.01 -32.55
N LEU A 848 -14.78 22.91 -32.96
CA LEU A 848 -14.67 23.37 -34.35
C LEU A 848 -14.04 22.30 -35.27
N TYR A 849 -12.98 21.63 -34.84
CA TYR A 849 -12.19 20.67 -35.64
C TYR A 849 -12.09 19.29 -34.97
N PRO A 850 -13.21 18.56 -34.79
CA PRO A 850 -13.23 17.32 -34.02
C PRO A 850 -12.30 16.22 -34.55
N GLY A 851 -12.06 16.19 -35.87
CA GLY A 851 -11.16 15.23 -36.53
C GLY A 851 -9.71 15.68 -36.69
N ASN A 852 -9.36 16.89 -36.23
CA ASN A 852 -7.99 17.44 -36.33
C ASN A 852 -7.47 17.96 -34.98
N VAL A 853 -8.24 17.84 -33.90
CA VAL A 853 -7.82 18.22 -32.55
C VAL A 853 -8.11 17.06 -31.64
N PHE A 854 -7.06 16.51 -31.05
CA PHE A 854 -7.11 15.36 -30.15
C PHE A 854 -6.57 15.78 -28.79
N ILE A 855 -7.18 15.27 -27.73
CA ILE A 855 -6.85 15.68 -26.37
C ILE A 855 -6.76 14.41 -25.53
N ASN A 856 -5.55 14.07 -25.10
CA ASN A 856 -5.35 13.04 -24.10
C ASN A 856 -5.51 13.66 -22.70
N ARG A 857 -5.98 12.85 -21.77
CA ARG A 857 -6.04 13.17 -20.35
C ARG A 857 -4.63 13.14 -19.76
N GLY A 858 -4.27 14.15 -18.97
CA GLY A 858 -3.10 14.13 -18.09
C GLY A 858 -3.48 13.85 -16.65
N ASN A 859 -2.48 13.77 -15.76
CA ASN A 859 -2.77 13.59 -14.34
C ASN A 859 -3.40 14.86 -13.73
N HIS A 860 -3.19 16.04 -14.32
CA HIS A 860 -3.81 17.29 -13.90
C HIS A 860 -5.24 17.51 -14.43
N GLU A 861 -5.77 16.67 -15.31
CA GLU A 861 -7.21 16.62 -15.61
C GLU A 861 -7.94 15.67 -14.65
N THR A 862 -7.66 15.80 -13.35
CA THR A 862 -8.25 15.00 -12.26
C THR A 862 -8.71 15.89 -11.11
N SER A 863 -9.77 15.44 -10.43
CA SER A 863 -10.36 16.19 -9.31
C SER A 863 -9.32 16.51 -8.24
N ASP A 864 -8.49 15.52 -7.93
CA ASP A 864 -7.58 15.60 -6.80
C ASP A 864 -6.42 16.56 -7.06
N MET A 865 -5.90 16.61 -8.29
CA MET A 865 -4.88 17.60 -8.66
C MET A 865 -5.47 19.02 -8.68
N ASN A 866 -6.63 19.21 -9.29
CA ASN A 866 -7.21 20.54 -9.46
C ASN A 866 -7.54 21.27 -8.15
N ARG A 867 -7.86 20.51 -7.10
CA ARG A 867 -8.13 21.03 -5.76
C ARG A 867 -6.89 21.60 -5.07
N VAL A 868 -5.71 21.09 -5.45
CA VAL A 868 -4.43 21.43 -4.82
C VAL A 868 -3.67 22.45 -5.66
N TYR A 869 -3.70 22.30 -6.99
CA TYR A 869 -2.79 22.99 -7.91
C TYR A 869 -3.40 24.16 -8.67
N GLY A 870 -4.62 24.57 -8.33
CA GLY A 870 -5.14 25.91 -8.63
C GLY A 870 -6.35 25.96 -9.54
N TYR A 871 -6.60 24.95 -10.37
CA TYR A 871 -7.69 24.99 -11.35
C TYR A 871 -9.09 25.09 -10.70
N GLU A 872 -9.36 24.35 -9.61
CA GLU A 872 -10.64 24.48 -8.87
C GLU A 872 -10.87 25.93 -8.45
N GLY A 873 -9.84 26.54 -7.85
CA GLY A 873 -9.89 27.93 -7.37
C GLY A 873 -10.04 28.92 -8.50
N GLU A 874 -9.37 28.70 -9.63
CA GLU A 874 -9.42 29.58 -10.80
C GLU A 874 -10.81 29.53 -11.46
N ALA A 875 -11.29 28.33 -11.80
CA ALA A 875 -12.60 28.12 -12.42
C ALA A 875 -13.73 28.64 -11.53
N THR A 876 -13.66 28.38 -10.22
CA THR A 876 -14.65 28.86 -9.25
C THR A 876 -14.62 30.38 -9.14
N LYS A 877 -13.44 31.01 -9.13
CA LYS A 877 -13.34 32.47 -9.02
C LYS A 877 -13.78 33.19 -10.29
N LYS A 878 -13.48 32.66 -11.48
CA LYS A 878 -13.84 33.27 -12.76
C LYS A 878 -15.31 33.03 -13.15
N TYR A 879 -15.84 31.84 -12.85
CA TYR A 879 -17.15 31.39 -13.38
C TYR A 879 -18.10 30.76 -12.34
N GLY A 880 -17.64 30.51 -11.11
CA GLY A 880 -18.42 29.86 -10.05
C GLY A 880 -18.31 28.34 -10.04
N ALA A 881 -18.77 27.71 -8.95
CA ALA A 881 -18.53 26.28 -8.67
C ALA A 881 -19.08 25.31 -9.72
N GLN A 882 -20.17 25.67 -10.41
CA GLN A 882 -20.73 24.84 -11.50
C GLN A 882 -19.77 24.70 -12.68
N MET A 883 -18.92 25.71 -12.95
CA MET A 883 -17.91 25.63 -14.00
C MET A 883 -16.93 24.50 -13.70
N PHE A 884 -16.38 24.48 -12.48
CA PHE A 884 -15.43 23.45 -12.07
C PHE A 884 -16.08 22.06 -12.11
N LYS A 885 -17.30 21.90 -11.59
CA LYS A 885 -18.02 20.62 -11.64
C LYS A 885 -18.27 20.14 -13.07
N LEU A 886 -18.58 21.06 -13.99
CA LEU A 886 -18.72 20.70 -15.41
C LEU A 886 -17.37 20.26 -15.97
N SER A 887 -16.29 21.01 -15.71
CA SER A 887 -14.94 20.62 -16.15
C SER A 887 -14.53 19.25 -15.61
N GLU A 888 -14.78 18.94 -14.33
CA GLU A 888 -14.51 17.63 -13.74
C GLU A 888 -15.23 16.51 -14.51
N GLU A 889 -16.49 16.73 -14.90
CA GLU A 889 -17.25 15.79 -15.73
C GLU A 889 -16.64 15.65 -17.13
N VAL A 890 -16.34 16.77 -17.80
CA VAL A 890 -15.73 16.74 -19.15
C VAL A 890 -14.37 16.06 -19.14
N PHE A 891 -13.55 16.26 -18.10
CA PHE A 891 -12.27 15.58 -17.93
C PHE A 891 -12.40 14.06 -17.86
N THR A 892 -13.53 13.54 -17.36
CA THR A 892 -13.77 12.08 -17.37
C THR A 892 -13.95 11.50 -18.77
N ALA A 893 -14.35 12.33 -19.74
CA ALA A 893 -14.55 11.93 -21.13
C ALA A 893 -13.27 12.03 -21.99
N LEU A 894 -12.21 12.70 -21.51
CA LEU A 894 -10.97 12.80 -22.26
C LEU A 894 -10.36 11.41 -22.53
N PRO A 895 -10.05 11.06 -23.80
CA PRO A 895 -9.25 9.88 -24.13
C PRO A 895 -7.97 9.79 -23.30
N LEU A 896 -7.46 8.58 -23.07
CA LEU A 896 -6.23 8.38 -22.29
C LEU A 896 -4.97 8.37 -23.17
N SER A 897 -5.12 8.15 -24.47
CA SER A 897 -4.01 8.09 -25.42
C SER A 897 -4.47 8.31 -26.86
N ALA A 898 -3.51 8.56 -27.75
CA ALA A 898 -3.71 8.62 -29.19
C ALA A 898 -2.73 7.68 -29.90
N LEU A 899 -3.19 6.98 -30.94
CA LEU A 899 -2.36 6.12 -31.78
C LEU A 899 -2.19 6.77 -33.15
N ILE A 900 -1.06 7.42 -33.36
CA ILE A 900 -0.77 8.15 -34.59
C ILE A 900 -0.16 7.21 -35.62
N THR A 901 -0.74 7.10 -36.81
CA THR A 901 -0.25 6.24 -37.90
C THR A 901 0.02 7.06 -39.16
N ALA A 902 1.27 7.02 -39.63
CA ALA A 902 1.67 7.61 -40.90
C ALA A 902 1.04 6.86 -42.08
N SER A 903 0.77 7.54 -43.21
CA SER A 903 0.22 6.91 -44.41
C SER A 903 1.28 6.47 -45.41
N GLN A 904 2.47 7.06 -45.36
CA GLN A 904 3.59 6.76 -46.24
C GLN A 904 4.69 5.98 -45.50
N PRO A 905 5.47 5.16 -46.20
CA PRO A 905 6.63 4.49 -45.62
C PRO A 905 7.70 5.52 -45.20
N PRO A 906 8.59 5.16 -44.26
CA PRO A 906 9.72 6.02 -43.88
C PRO A 906 10.53 6.45 -45.11
N ARG A 907 10.90 7.73 -45.17
CA ARG A 907 11.78 8.23 -46.23
C ARG A 907 13.20 7.67 -46.08
N VAL A 908 13.92 7.56 -47.19
CA VAL A 908 15.30 7.05 -47.21
C VAL A 908 16.27 7.97 -46.45
N ASP A 909 15.94 9.26 -46.38
CA ASP A 909 16.69 10.29 -45.66
C ASP A 909 16.11 10.61 -44.27
N ALA A 910 15.14 9.81 -43.79
CA ALA A 910 14.52 10.01 -42.48
C ALA A 910 15.52 9.85 -41.33
N SER A 911 15.23 10.51 -40.21
CA SER A 911 16.02 10.39 -38.98
C SER A 911 16.16 8.91 -38.58
N PRO A 912 17.37 8.47 -38.21
CA PRO A 912 17.63 7.10 -37.79
C PRO A 912 17.17 6.86 -36.35
N ASN A 913 16.18 7.61 -35.83
CA ASN A 913 15.66 7.43 -34.48
C ASN A 913 14.20 6.93 -34.52
N PRO A 914 13.91 5.72 -34.01
CA PRO A 914 14.88 4.70 -33.62
C PRO A 914 15.61 4.10 -34.84
N PRO A 915 16.84 3.54 -34.70
CA PRO A 915 17.64 3.06 -35.84
C PRO A 915 17.01 1.91 -36.63
N ASN A 916 16.20 1.09 -35.95
CA ASN A 916 15.46 -0.01 -36.52
C ASN A 916 13.99 0.12 -36.07
N PRO A 917 13.18 0.97 -36.72
CA PRO A 917 11.81 1.20 -36.29
C PRO A 917 10.93 -0.02 -36.55
N THR A 918 10.16 -0.44 -35.56
CA THR A 918 9.03 -1.34 -35.77
C THR A 918 7.98 -0.63 -36.63
N LEU A 919 7.57 -1.24 -37.73
CA LEU A 919 6.61 -0.66 -38.68
C LEU A 919 5.29 -1.42 -38.65
N TYR A 920 4.18 -0.69 -38.64
CA TYR A 920 2.85 -1.24 -38.80
C TYR A 920 2.42 -1.11 -40.26
N LYS A 921 2.25 -2.25 -40.94
CA LYS A 921 1.88 -2.28 -42.37
C LYS A 921 2.77 -1.42 -43.27
N GLY A 922 4.07 -1.35 -42.94
CA GLY A 922 5.08 -0.60 -43.69
C GLY A 922 5.18 0.89 -43.35
N ALA A 923 4.39 1.40 -42.42
CA ALA A 923 4.43 2.79 -41.97
C ALA A 923 4.81 2.91 -40.48
N LYS A 924 5.31 4.09 -40.07
CA LYS A 924 5.58 4.37 -38.65
C LYS A 924 4.27 4.60 -37.90
N ARG A 925 4.25 4.15 -36.65
CA ARG A 925 3.11 4.28 -35.74
C ARG A 925 3.56 4.69 -34.34
N PHE A 926 2.92 5.67 -33.72
CA PHE A 926 3.33 6.24 -32.45
C PHE A 926 2.21 6.14 -31.41
N PHE A 927 2.54 5.62 -30.23
CA PHE A 927 1.63 5.61 -29.09
C PHE A 927 1.87 6.85 -28.25
N VAL A 928 0.89 7.76 -28.21
CA VAL A 928 0.98 9.03 -27.50
C VAL A 928 0.17 8.94 -26.21
N VAL A 929 0.84 9.10 -25.08
CA VAL A 929 0.26 8.95 -23.73
C VAL A 929 0.89 9.96 -22.79
N HIS A 930 0.16 10.52 -21.82
CA HIS A 930 0.73 11.55 -20.94
C HIS A 930 1.84 10.99 -20.03
N GLY A 931 1.48 9.99 -19.22
CA GLY A 931 2.34 9.22 -18.34
C GLY A 931 3.28 8.30 -19.12
N GLY A 932 3.06 7.00 -19.07
CA GLY A 932 3.96 6.07 -19.74
C GLY A 932 3.41 4.65 -19.79
N LEU A 933 4.32 3.68 -19.71
CA LEU A 933 4.02 2.27 -19.91
C LEU A 933 3.68 1.55 -18.59
N PHE A 934 3.36 0.27 -18.73
CA PHE A 934 2.57 -0.46 -17.75
C PHE A 934 3.40 -1.33 -16.80
N SER A 935 2.80 -1.71 -15.68
CA SER A 935 3.37 -2.68 -14.71
C SER A 935 3.37 -4.10 -15.25
N ASN A 936 2.44 -4.42 -16.15
CA ASN A 936 2.27 -5.73 -16.76
C ASN A 936 2.81 -5.72 -18.21
N ASP A 937 3.65 -6.71 -18.54
CA ASP A 937 4.21 -6.90 -19.89
C ASP A 937 3.15 -7.31 -20.92
N ASP A 938 1.99 -7.82 -20.46
CA ASP A 938 0.98 -8.36 -21.35
C ASP A 938 0.05 -7.34 -21.98
N VAL A 939 0.07 -6.09 -21.52
CA VAL A 939 -0.86 -5.05 -21.97
C VAL A 939 -0.75 -4.80 -23.48
N THR A 940 -1.91 -4.85 -24.14
CA THR A 940 -2.08 -4.60 -25.57
C THR A 940 -2.76 -3.27 -25.85
N LEU A 941 -2.71 -2.81 -27.11
CA LEU A 941 -3.51 -1.67 -27.56
C LEU A 941 -5.02 -1.86 -27.33
N ASP A 942 -5.53 -3.08 -27.41
CA ASP A 942 -6.96 -3.37 -27.19
C ASP A 942 -7.33 -3.29 -25.71
N ASP A 943 -6.42 -3.66 -24.80
CA ASP A 943 -6.61 -3.44 -23.37
C ASP A 943 -6.73 -1.94 -23.06
N VAL A 944 -5.92 -1.10 -23.73
CA VAL A 944 -5.99 0.36 -23.59
C VAL A 944 -7.31 0.92 -24.14
N ARG A 945 -7.76 0.46 -25.32
CA ARG A 945 -9.09 0.84 -25.86
C ARG A 945 -10.22 0.45 -24.92
N GLY A 946 -10.12 -0.73 -24.30
CA GLY A 946 -11.11 -1.31 -23.41
C GLY A 946 -11.25 -0.65 -22.04
N ILE A 947 -10.39 0.32 -21.68
CA ILE A 947 -10.46 0.99 -20.37
C ILE A 947 -11.77 1.79 -20.26
N PRO A 948 -12.65 1.50 -19.29
CA PRO A 948 -13.95 2.18 -19.16
C PRO A 948 -13.81 3.52 -18.43
N ARG A 949 -13.11 4.49 -19.05
CA ARG A 949 -12.71 5.76 -18.42
C ARG A 949 -13.88 6.58 -17.85
N MET A 950 -15.02 6.58 -18.55
CA MET A 950 -16.25 7.27 -18.15
C MET A 950 -16.90 6.65 -16.90
N THR A 951 -16.80 5.32 -16.75
CA THR A 951 -17.34 4.59 -15.59
C THR A 951 -16.42 4.71 -14.40
N LEU A 952 -15.10 4.66 -14.61
CA LEU A 952 -14.09 4.82 -13.55
C LEU A 952 -14.05 6.27 -13.03
N LYS A 953 -14.31 7.26 -13.89
CA LYS A 953 -14.29 8.71 -13.65
C LYS A 953 -12.91 9.26 -13.26
N GLN A 954 -12.31 8.75 -12.19
CA GLN A 954 -10.99 9.13 -11.68
C GLN A 954 -10.02 7.94 -11.79
N PRO A 955 -8.71 8.18 -12.01
CA PRO A 955 -7.74 7.12 -12.29
C PRO A 955 -7.42 6.19 -11.11
N GLY A 956 -7.80 6.55 -9.89
CA GLY A 956 -7.48 5.77 -8.69
C GLY A 956 -5.99 5.84 -8.33
N GLN A 957 -5.48 4.77 -7.71
CA GLN A 957 -4.08 4.67 -7.25
C GLN A 957 -3.31 3.49 -7.90
N GLU A 958 -4.01 2.68 -8.70
CA GLU A 958 -3.47 1.49 -9.37
C GLU A 958 -4.26 1.20 -10.66
N GLY A 959 -3.73 0.29 -11.49
CA GLY A 959 -4.36 -0.13 -12.74
C GLY A 959 -3.98 0.74 -13.95
N LEU A 960 -4.38 0.30 -15.15
CA LEU A 960 -3.91 0.87 -16.42
C LEU A 960 -4.18 2.38 -16.55
N MET A 961 -5.36 2.84 -16.15
CA MET A 961 -5.70 4.27 -16.20
C MET A 961 -4.78 5.11 -15.29
N CYS A 962 -4.39 4.60 -14.13
CA CYS A 962 -3.41 5.26 -13.26
C CYS A 962 -2.02 5.25 -13.92
N GLU A 963 -1.58 4.10 -14.43
CA GLU A 963 -0.25 3.94 -15.01
C GLU A 963 -0.02 4.83 -16.23
N MET A 964 -1.02 4.96 -17.10
CA MET A 964 -0.99 5.83 -18.27
C MET A 964 -0.87 7.31 -17.93
N LEU A 965 -1.22 7.72 -16.71
CA LEU A 965 -1.16 9.12 -16.29
C LEU A 965 0.04 9.43 -15.39
N TRP A 966 0.66 8.43 -14.74
CA TRP A 966 1.58 8.66 -13.62
C TRP A 966 2.95 7.98 -13.72
N THR A 967 3.18 7.11 -14.71
CA THR A 967 4.46 6.40 -14.83
C THR A 967 5.52 7.24 -15.54
N ASP A 968 6.78 6.99 -15.20
CA ASP A 968 7.93 7.67 -15.79
C ASP A 968 8.95 6.64 -16.29
N PRO A 969 9.75 6.98 -17.33
CA PRO A 969 10.90 6.18 -17.70
C PRO A 969 12.01 6.20 -16.64
N GLN A 970 12.82 5.15 -16.65
CA GLN A 970 14.09 5.07 -15.92
C GLN A 970 15.21 4.60 -16.85
N THR A 971 16.45 4.90 -16.50
CA THR A 971 17.61 4.58 -17.34
C THR A 971 17.95 3.08 -17.34
N GLU A 972 17.80 2.41 -16.20
CA GLU A 972 18.10 0.98 -16.07
C GLU A 972 16.95 0.11 -16.55
N ASP A 973 17.29 -1.10 -17.00
CA ASP A 973 16.31 -2.14 -17.34
C ASP A 973 15.41 -2.51 -16.15
N GLY A 974 14.23 -3.03 -16.49
CA GLY A 974 13.23 -3.53 -15.55
C GLY A 974 12.26 -2.45 -15.08
N ARG A 975 11.71 -2.66 -13.89
CA ARG A 975 10.75 -1.74 -13.25
C ARG A 975 11.26 -1.32 -11.89
N GLY A 976 11.05 -0.06 -11.54
CA GLY A 976 11.44 0.53 -10.28
C GLY A 976 10.28 1.23 -9.57
N PRO A 977 10.45 1.59 -8.29
CA PRO A 977 9.48 2.42 -7.60
C PRO A 977 9.38 3.79 -8.30
N SER A 978 8.17 4.30 -8.46
CA SER A 978 7.97 5.65 -8.99
C SER A 978 8.64 6.67 -8.09
N LYS A 979 9.41 7.57 -8.70
CA LYS A 979 9.98 8.73 -8.01
C LYS A 979 8.92 9.70 -7.48
N ARG A 980 7.70 9.64 -8.04
CA ARG A 980 6.54 10.44 -7.64
C ARG A 980 5.77 9.83 -6.48
N GLY A 981 5.99 8.55 -6.15
CA GLY A 981 5.25 7.85 -5.08
C GLY A 981 3.86 7.34 -5.47
N VAL A 982 3.49 7.48 -6.75
CA VAL A 982 2.32 6.88 -7.44
C VAL A 982 2.78 6.45 -8.84
N GLY A 983 2.33 5.30 -9.33
CA GLY A 983 2.84 4.68 -10.56
C GLY A 983 4.13 3.87 -10.35
N LEU A 984 4.94 3.74 -11.41
CA LEU A 984 6.23 3.03 -11.42
C LEU A 984 7.23 3.66 -12.39
N GLY A 985 8.51 3.33 -12.22
CA GLY A 985 9.57 3.56 -13.20
C GLY A 985 9.68 2.38 -14.18
N PHE A 986 9.80 2.63 -15.48
CA PHE A 986 9.97 1.57 -16.50
C PHE A 986 11.21 1.77 -17.37
N GLY A 987 11.99 0.71 -17.55
CA GLY A 987 13.26 0.72 -18.26
C GLY A 987 13.16 0.58 -19.79
N PRO A 988 14.30 0.66 -20.50
CA PRO A 988 14.36 0.54 -21.94
C PRO A 988 13.98 -0.85 -22.46
N ASP A 989 14.22 -1.93 -21.71
CA ASP A 989 13.73 -3.26 -22.04
C ASP A 989 12.20 -3.34 -22.09
N ILE A 990 11.50 -2.70 -21.16
CA ILE A 990 10.03 -2.65 -21.11
C ILE A 990 9.48 -1.92 -22.32
N THR A 991 10.03 -0.74 -22.63
CA THR A 991 9.62 0.01 -23.83
C THR A 991 9.82 -0.81 -25.09
N ARG A 992 10.98 -1.44 -25.25
CA ARG A 992 11.28 -2.29 -26.42
C ARG A 992 10.30 -3.46 -26.55
N ARG A 993 10.11 -4.26 -25.50
CA ARG A 993 9.20 -5.42 -25.55
C ARG A 993 7.78 -4.98 -25.91
N TRP A 994 7.32 -3.88 -25.34
CA TRP A 994 5.96 -3.39 -25.57
C TRP A 994 5.77 -2.83 -26.99
N THR A 995 6.73 -2.03 -27.49
CA THR A 995 6.66 -1.45 -28.84
C THR A 995 6.75 -2.53 -29.92
N GLU A 996 7.60 -3.53 -29.74
CA GLU A 996 7.68 -4.70 -30.63
C GLU A 996 6.37 -5.51 -30.62
N LYS A 997 5.85 -5.86 -29.44
CA LYS A 997 4.61 -6.64 -29.28
C LYS A 997 3.42 -5.96 -29.95
N ASN A 998 3.31 -4.65 -29.80
CA ASN A 998 2.17 -3.87 -30.27
C ASN A 998 2.40 -3.23 -31.63
N GLU A 999 3.46 -3.60 -32.38
CA GLU A 999 3.81 -3.00 -33.69
C GLU A 999 3.79 -1.45 -33.65
N VAL A 1000 4.38 -0.87 -32.60
CA VAL A 1000 4.52 0.59 -32.40
C VAL A 1000 5.97 0.97 -32.64
N THR A 1001 6.22 2.05 -33.37
CA THR A 1001 7.56 2.56 -33.64
C THR A 1001 8.20 3.18 -32.41
N ALA A 1002 7.49 4.07 -31.73
CA ALA A 1002 7.94 4.71 -30.50
C ALA A 1002 6.76 5.19 -29.66
N VAL A 1003 7.00 5.35 -28.36
CA VAL A 1003 6.08 5.99 -27.42
C VAL A 1003 6.43 7.46 -27.30
N ILE A 1004 5.43 8.35 -27.41
CA ILE A 1004 5.59 9.79 -27.19
C ILE A 1004 4.84 10.15 -25.91
N ARG A 1005 5.52 10.79 -24.98
CA ARG A 1005 4.99 11.11 -23.66
C ARG A 1005 5.33 12.53 -23.20
N ALA A 1006 4.75 12.97 -22.09
CA ALA A 1006 4.92 14.33 -21.56
C ALA A 1006 5.29 14.32 -20.06
N HIS A 1007 4.53 14.94 -19.15
CA HIS A 1007 4.57 14.78 -17.67
C HIS A 1007 5.87 15.18 -16.92
N GLU A 1008 7.02 15.22 -17.61
CA GLU A 1008 8.32 15.51 -17.04
C GLU A 1008 8.95 16.72 -17.72
N VAL A 1009 9.30 17.73 -16.92
CA VAL A 1009 10.03 18.89 -17.40
C VAL A 1009 11.39 18.48 -17.96
N ARG A 1010 11.65 18.77 -19.23
CA ARG A 1010 12.96 18.58 -19.88
C ARG A 1010 13.62 19.93 -20.12
N GLN A 1011 14.91 20.05 -19.77
CA GLN A 1011 15.60 21.35 -19.82
C GLN A 1011 15.58 21.96 -21.23
N GLY A 1012 15.74 21.13 -22.26
CA GLY A 1012 15.66 21.53 -23.67
C GLY A 1012 14.25 21.45 -24.26
N GLY A 1013 13.20 21.26 -23.46
CA GLY A 1013 11.82 21.09 -23.90
C GLY A 1013 11.45 19.68 -24.38
N TYR A 1014 12.42 18.84 -24.74
CA TYR A 1014 12.20 17.43 -25.06
C TYR A 1014 13.40 16.55 -24.72
N SER A 1015 13.21 15.23 -24.69
CA SER A 1015 14.27 14.21 -24.67
C SER A 1015 13.91 13.00 -25.52
N VAL A 1016 14.93 12.40 -26.14
CA VAL A 1016 14.84 11.12 -26.83
C VAL A 1016 15.56 10.09 -25.98
N GLU A 1017 14.82 9.09 -25.51
CA GLU A 1017 15.23 8.12 -24.49
C GLU A 1017 15.07 6.69 -25.03
N HIS A 1018 15.57 5.71 -24.28
CA HIS A 1018 15.41 4.27 -24.56
C HIS A 1018 15.79 3.88 -26.00
N GLY A 1019 16.91 4.42 -26.51
CA GLY A 1019 17.39 4.14 -27.86
C GLY A 1019 16.50 4.69 -29.00
N GLY A 1020 15.71 5.73 -28.72
CA GLY A 1020 14.78 6.33 -29.68
C GLY A 1020 13.38 5.74 -29.66
N LEU A 1021 13.11 4.77 -28.78
CA LEU A 1021 11.80 4.14 -28.63
C LEU A 1021 10.86 4.92 -27.70
N LEU A 1022 11.40 5.89 -26.94
CA LEU A 1022 10.64 6.77 -26.06
C LEU A 1022 11.03 8.22 -26.31
N ILE A 1023 10.04 9.10 -26.38
CA ILE A 1023 10.23 10.53 -26.59
C ILE A 1023 9.42 11.27 -25.53
N THR A 1024 10.05 12.15 -24.76
CA THR A 1024 9.38 13.04 -23.81
C THR A 1024 9.30 14.46 -24.41
N VAL A 1025 8.12 15.05 -24.48
CA VAL A 1025 7.88 16.42 -24.99
C VAL A 1025 7.17 17.24 -23.91
N PHE A 1026 7.67 18.45 -23.63
CA PHE A 1026 7.12 19.34 -22.61
C PHE A 1026 6.96 20.76 -23.18
N SER A 1027 5.76 21.34 -23.07
CA SER A 1027 5.37 22.54 -23.81
C SER A 1027 5.18 23.80 -22.95
N ALA A 1028 5.57 23.78 -21.68
CA ALA A 1028 5.55 24.93 -20.77
C ALA A 1028 6.99 25.47 -20.52
N PRO A 1029 7.41 26.56 -21.19
CA PRO A 1029 8.75 27.11 -21.01
C PRO A 1029 8.84 27.87 -19.69
N ASN A 1030 10.05 27.97 -19.12
CA ASN A 1030 10.28 28.56 -17.80
C ASN A 1030 9.21 28.13 -16.78
N TYR A 1031 8.99 26.82 -16.67
CA TYR A 1031 7.86 26.26 -15.96
C TYR A 1031 7.69 26.89 -14.58
N VAL A 1032 6.45 27.30 -14.27
CA VAL A 1032 6.05 28.00 -13.02
C VAL A 1032 6.93 29.21 -12.66
N ASP A 1033 7.41 29.94 -13.68
CA ASP A 1033 8.25 31.13 -13.61
C ASP A 1033 9.59 30.94 -12.89
N GLN A 1034 10.04 29.69 -12.69
CA GLN A 1034 11.18 29.39 -11.81
C GLN A 1034 12.20 28.43 -12.41
N VAL A 1035 11.79 27.51 -13.30
CA VAL A 1035 12.66 26.41 -13.73
C VAL A 1035 13.66 26.82 -14.82
N GLY A 1036 13.30 27.80 -15.67
CA GLY A 1036 14.17 28.26 -16.76
C GLY A 1036 14.41 27.24 -17.87
N ASN A 1037 13.56 26.21 -18.02
CA ASN A 1037 13.60 25.28 -19.14
C ASN A 1037 13.10 25.91 -20.44
N LEU A 1038 13.54 25.38 -21.58
CA LEU A 1038 12.85 25.56 -22.86
C LEU A 1038 11.59 24.69 -22.91
N ALA A 1039 10.68 25.01 -23.82
CA ALA A 1039 9.58 24.15 -24.22
C ALA A 1039 9.79 23.61 -25.63
N ALA A 1040 9.09 22.54 -25.98
CA ALA A 1040 9.06 21.99 -27.34
C ALA A 1040 7.69 21.43 -27.72
N PHE A 1041 7.49 21.23 -29.02
CA PHE A 1041 6.48 20.34 -29.58
C PHE A 1041 7.11 19.47 -30.68
N ALA A 1042 6.47 18.35 -31.01
CA ALA A 1042 6.94 17.39 -32.01
C ALA A 1042 6.00 17.37 -33.22
N ARG A 1043 6.49 17.79 -34.39
CA ARG A 1043 5.77 17.69 -35.67
C ARG A 1043 6.05 16.37 -36.34
N ILE A 1044 5.01 15.64 -36.72
CA ILE A 1044 5.07 14.37 -37.44
C ILE A 1044 4.49 14.57 -38.84
N ASP A 1045 5.24 14.20 -39.88
CA ASP A 1045 4.75 14.22 -41.27
C ASP A 1045 4.09 12.88 -41.69
N ASP A 1046 3.58 12.85 -42.91
CA ASP A 1046 2.90 11.70 -43.50
C ASP A 1046 3.78 10.46 -43.71
N SER A 1047 5.12 10.61 -43.62
CA SER A 1047 6.11 9.52 -43.61
C SER A 1047 6.50 9.07 -42.18
N GLY A 1048 5.97 9.75 -41.16
CA GLY A 1048 6.29 9.53 -39.76
C GLY A 1048 7.63 10.12 -39.33
N GLU A 1049 8.18 11.09 -40.05
CA GLU A 1049 9.37 11.81 -39.62
C GLU A 1049 9.01 12.82 -38.54
N ILE A 1050 9.81 12.86 -37.46
CA ILE A 1050 9.58 13.75 -36.32
C ILE A 1050 10.54 14.93 -36.37
N LYS A 1051 10.00 16.14 -36.32
CA LYS A 1051 10.76 17.39 -36.15
C LYS A 1051 10.37 18.09 -34.85
N PHE A 1052 11.35 18.26 -33.97
CA PHE A 1052 11.18 19.03 -32.73
C PHE A 1052 11.39 20.53 -32.99
N THR A 1053 10.52 21.36 -32.44
CA THR A 1053 10.69 22.82 -32.43
C THR A 1053 10.68 23.29 -30.99
N THR A 1054 11.78 23.94 -30.56
CA THR A 1054 11.95 24.46 -29.20
C THR A 1054 11.67 25.97 -29.13
N PHE A 1055 11.15 26.46 -28.01
CA PHE A 1055 10.86 27.88 -27.80
C PHE A 1055 11.04 28.32 -26.34
N GLU A 1056 11.19 29.63 -26.16
CA GLU A 1056 11.41 30.30 -24.87
C GLU A 1056 10.11 30.92 -24.32
N ALA A 1057 10.13 31.20 -23.02
CA ALA A 1057 9.01 31.79 -22.31
C ALA A 1057 8.72 33.22 -22.78
N GLN A 1058 7.45 33.57 -22.80
CA GLN A 1058 6.93 34.87 -23.21
C GLN A 1058 6.54 35.72 -22.00
N PRO A 1059 6.62 37.06 -22.11
CA PRO A 1059 6.15 37.94 -21.06
C PRO A 1059 4.64 37.76 -20.80
N HIS A 1060 4.28 37.69 -19.52
CA HIS A 1060 2.89 37.69 -19.04
C HIS A 1060 2.71 38.73 -17.92
N PRO A 1061 1.45 39.08 -17.54
CA PRO A 1061 1.19 40.06 -16.50
C PRO A 1061 1.87 39.73 -15.16
N SER A 1062 2.82 40.56 -14.74
CA SER A 1062 3.69 40.31 -13.58
C SER A 1062 3.00 40.32 -12.21
N HIS A 1063 1.78 40.86 -12.13
CA HIS A 1063 0.99 40.86 -10.90
C HIS A 1063 0.26 39.53 -10.67
N ILE A 1064 0.18 38.67 -11.70
CA ILE A 1064 -0.40 37.33 -11.62
C ILE A 1064 0.75 36.32 -11.53
N ARG A 1065 0.88 35.70 -10.37
CA ARG A 1065 1.90 34.69 -10.09
C ARG A 1065 1.34 33.28 -10.36
N PRO A 1066 2.20 32.27 -10.59
CA PRO A 1066 1.80 30.88 -10.60
C PRO A 1066 1.09 30.53 -9.28
N MET A 1067 0.16 29.58 -9.35
CA MET A 1067 -0.60 29.04 -8.22
C MET A 1067 -1.41 30.12 -7.45
N MET A 1068 -1.72 31.27 -8.07
CA MET A 1068 -2.46 32.37 -7.42
C MET A 1068 -3.81 31.91 -6.85
N TYR A 1069 -4.44 30.94 -7.51
CA TYR A 1069 -5.75 30.43 -7.17
C TYR A 1069 -5.72 29.14 -6.34
N ALA A 1070 -4.53 28.60 -6.07
CA ALA A 1070 -4.39 27.43 -5.21
C ALA A 1070 -4.76 27.78 -3.76
N GLY A 1071 -5.40 26.84 -3.05
CA GLY A 1071 -5.64 26.99 -1.62
C GLY A 1071 -4.33 27.06 -0.83
N SER A 1072 -4.41 27.33 0.48
CA SER A 1072 -3.25 27.41 1.38
C SER A 1072 -2.29 26.20 1.32
N MET A 1073 -2.75 25.07 0.81
CA MET A 1073 -1.95 23.85 0.59
C MET A 1073 -0.96 23.97 -0.57
N GLY A 1074 -1.31 24.66 -1.66
CA GLY A 1074 -0.43 24.84 -2.82
C GLY A 1074 0.70 25.84 -2.58
N MET A 1075 0.51 26.80 -1.67
CA MET A 1075 1.56 27.77 -1.29
C MET A 1075 2.77 27.13 -0.61
N GLY A 1076 2.63 25.97 0.05
CA GLY A 1076 3.75 25.27 0.71
C GLY A 1076 4.64 24.48 -0.25
N MET A 1077 4.24 24.33 -1.52
CA MET A 1077 5.02 23.65 -2.56
C MET A 1077 5.87 24.63 -3.39
N MET A 1078 5.48 25.92 -3.43
CA MET A 1078 6.35 27.05 -3.83
C MET A 1078 7.35 27.39 -2.72
#